data_AF-A0ABD6AU91-F1
#
_entry.id   AF-A0ABD6AU91-F1
#
_cell.length_a   1.000
_cell.length_b   1.000
_cell.length_c   1.000
_cell.angle_alpha   90.00
_cell.angle_beta   90.00
_cell.angle_gamma   90.00
#
_symmetry.space_group_name_H-M   'P 1'
#
loop_
_entity.id
_entity.type
_entity.pdbx_description
1 polymer ?
#
loop_
_entity_poly.entity_id
_entity_poly.type
_entity_poly.pdbx_seq_one_letter_code
_entity_poly.pdbx_strand_id
1 'polypeptide(L)'
;MSSAIDDDTKRALVDGRAAVGEMLRAAQKDLQKVALVFLFGLLGTIMFLYYFGWSRLQADLLGTAPEANIVAVTPFDVILLQAKIGLIIGAILALPVLVYFGRDAFKRRGWWPEKKIPTWQLVGMGLTSVVLFVLGTAYGYYVFFPVMFDFLASNAVQAGFAPDYSIVKWAEFVLFLSLSFGLAAQLPLAMASLAYGELVQYETFRDNWRYAVVAIFAFGAVFSPPDPFTQVMWAVPLLFLYGASLGLTKVVVSVKRSGEAVGLRAVVRSNWNTVLGGAVLGGAATYGALSAGGVERANRALTRLPADYRVQLPAPADLLGTTEATALIVTSAAVAVLVALAVFVFHLFRVVDQLAIDDPGAFGDPSAIDVRTLDAAGVRAAPPEAFAEMDEEEALNVAGAAMNDGDHEKAQAVLDRFDEAEASRQAAAEAEAAQATDDQADDEGVVTRTTTGMVGAFTDDDTDEDDIGGYLYDVQFVLGSLASKSFRLIAVFMLFMGGSFAWLYTGGIRDLVDVFLSRLPTAGYVEYPVVGPDPVSGGAGSLSPGYVVRLSESISPEVFNIVALHPVEALIFEVKLSMIIGAVAVVPLLLYYMWPALAERGLVTGDRGVLFTWAVTTAIAITVGSVVGFLVIAPNVISWLAADIVNNGMLIKYRVNAFGWLVFFTTVGIGLLAAIPTTMLLFHRGGIVPFQMQRDRWREAVTAVFALAAFLTPRGLFTMFLVAVPVALMYGVGLGVLWVYTLGGRRSPRSRGQGAD
;
A
#
# COMPACT_ATOMS: atom_id res chain seq x y z
N MET A 1 -36.18 54.88 16.75
CA MET A 1 -37.21 54.11 16.03
C MET A 1 -36.55 52.87 15.48
N SER A 2 -36.82 51.71 16.06
CA SER A 2 -36.37 50.42 15.52
C SER A 2 -37.33 49.93 14.45
N SER A 3 -36.81 49.09 13.56
CA SER A 3 -37.55 48.13 12.74
C SER A 3 -38.38 48.67 11.57
N ALA A 4 -37.73 48.76 10.43
CA ALA A 4 -38.33 48.29 9.18
C ALA A 4 -37.22 47.66 8.33
N ILE A 5 -36.93 46.37 8.57
CA ILE A 5 -36.37 45.56 7.48
C ILE A 5 -37.45 45.59 6.39
N ASP A 6 -37.08 46.13 5.24
CA ASP A 6 -37.95 46.31 4.08
C ASP A 6 -38.67 44.99 3.76
N ASP A 7 -39.97 45.04 3.45
CA ASP A 7 -40.78 43.82 3.30
C ASP A 7 -40.27 42.92 2.17
N ASP A 8 -39.59 43.51 1.18
CA ASP A 8 -38.90 42.78 0.11
C ASP A 8 -37.66 42.03 0.61
N THR A 9 -36.93 42.56 1.60
CA THR A 9 -35.81 41.86 2.22
C THR A 9 -36.30 40.68 3.08
N LYS A 10 -37.44 40.84 3.77
CA LYS A 10 -38.06 39.73 4.51
C LYS A 10 -38.58 38.63 3.58
N ARG A 11 -39.21 39.00 2.46
CA ARG A 11 -39.67 38.04 1.44
C ARG A 11 -38.49 37.29 0.82
N ALA A 12 -37.43 37.99 0.40
CA ALA A 12 -36.23 37.36 -0.14
C ALA A 12 -35.56 36.38 0.86
N LEU A 13 -35.54 36.72 2.15
CA LEU A 13 -35.04 35.83 3.21
C LEU A 13 -35.95 34.61 3.43
N VAL A 14 -37.26 34.77 3.39
CA VAL A 14 -38.23 33.67 3.52
C VAL A 14 -38.16 32.75 2.31
N ASP A 15 -38.09 33.30 1.11
CA ASP A 15 -37.99 32.56 -0.15
C ASP A 15 -36.64 31.84 -0.26
N GLY A 16 -35.54 32.51 0.12
CA GLY A 16 -34.22 31.91 0.21
C GLY A 16 -34.17 30.76 1.22
N ARG A 17 -34.77 30.93 2.40
CA ARG A 17 -34.87 29.87 3.41
C ARG A 17 -35.77 28.71 2.97
N ALA A 18 -36.85 28.99 2.25
CA ALA A 18 -37.73 27.98 1.68
C ALA A 18 -37.01 27.18 0.58
N ALA A 19 -36.30 27.85 -0.33
CA ALA A 19 -35.52 27.22 -1.38
C ALA A 19 -34.39 26.34 -0.81
N VAL A 20 -33.64 26.85 0.19
CA VAL A 20 -32.62 26.06 0.90
C VAL A 20 -33.26 24.89 1.64
N GLY A 21 -34.41 25.10 2.28
CA GLY A 21 -35.18 24.06 2.96
C GLY A 21 -35.66 22.95 2.02
N GLU A 22 -36.15 23.31 0.84
CA GLU A 22 -36.53 22.35 -0.21
C GLU A 22 -35.32 21.61 -0.77
N MET A 23 -34.20 22.30 -0.99
CA MET A 23 -32.97 21.69 -1.48
C MET A 23 -32.38 20.70 -0.46
N LEU A 24 -32.39 21.05 0.83
CA LEU A 24 -31.97 20.17 1.92
C LEU A 24 -32.93 19.00 2.11
N ARG A 25 -34.25 19.21 2.00
CA ARG A 25 -35.25 18.13 2.06
C ARG A 25 -35.14 17.18 0.87
N ALA A 26 -34.88 17.69 -0.33
CA ALA A 26 -34.63 16.88 -1.51
C ALA A 26 -33.36 16.04 -1.32
N ALA A 27 -32.26 16.66 -0.89
CA ALA A 27 -31.01 15.95 -0.57
C ALA A 27 -31.20 14.91 0.54
N GLN A 28 -31.94 15.23 1.60
CA GLN A 28 -32.26 14.31 2.69
C GLN A 28 -33.11 13.13 2.20
N LYS A 29 -34.12 13.37 1.36
CA LYS A 29 -35.00 12.33 0.82
C LYS A 29 -34.24 11.35 -0.08
N ASP A 30 -33.32 11.85 -0.90
CA ASP A 30 -32.50 11.00 -1.75
C ASP A 30 -31.44 10.24 -0.93
N LEU A 31 -30.83 10.89 0.07
CA LEU A 31 -29.93 10.23 1.01
C LEU A 31 -30.63 9.15 1.84
N GLN A 32 -31.90 9.33 2.22
CA GLN A 32 -32.69 8.29 2.91
C GLN A 32 -32.85 7.02 2.07
N LYS A 33 -33.05 7.14 0.75
CA LYS A 33 -33.13 5.97 -0.14
C LYS A 33 -31.79 5.25 -0.23
N VAL A 34 -30.70 6.01 -0.34
CA VAL A 34 -29.33 5.45 -0.31
C VAL A 34 -29.09 4.74 1.02
N ALA A 35 -29.47 5.36 2.14
CA ALA A 35 -29.35 4.79 3.48
C ALA A 35 -30.21 3.51 3.65
N LEU A 36 -31.39 3.44 3.05
CA LEU A 36 -32.24 2.24 3.07
C LEU A 36 -31.55 1.07 2.35
N VAL A 37 -30.97 1.33 1.16
CA VAL A 37 -30.22 0.31 0.41
C VAL A 37 -28.96 -0.12 1.17
N PHE A 38 -28.26 0.84 1.77
CA PHE A 38 -27.13 0.57 2.66
C PHE A 38 -27.55 -0.35 3.83
N LEU A 39 -28.64 -0.01 4.54
CA LEU A 39 -29.14 -0.80 5.67
C LEU A 39 -29.62 -2.18 5.24
N PHE A 40 -30.27 -2.29 4.08
CA PHE A 40 -30.68 -3.57 3.51
C PHE A 40 -29.46 -4.44 3.20
N GLY A 41 -28.42 -3.87 2.59
CA GLY A 41 -27.15 -4.55 2.36
C GLY A 41 -26.45 -4.97 3.65
N LEU A 42 -26.37 -4.07 4.63
CA LEU A 42 -25.78 -4.31 5.95
C LEU A 42 -26.48 -5.45 6.69
N LEU A 43 -27.79 -5.33 6.92
CA LEU A 43 -28.58 -6.30 7.68
C LEU A 43 -28.73 -7.61 6.91
N GLY A 44 -28.94 -7.54 5.59
CA GLY A 44 -29.02 -8.71 4.72
C GLY A 44 -27.72 -9.53 4.74
N THR A 45 -26.57 -8.86 4.71
CA THR A 45 -25.26 -9.51 4.82
C THR A 45 -25.06 -10.14 6.20
N ILE A 46 -25.40 -9.43 7.28
CA ILE A 46 -25.29 -9.98 8.64
C ILE A 46 -26.15 -11.24 8.77
N MET A 47 -27.39 -11.20 8.29
CA MET A 47 -28.28 -12.36 8.29
C MET A 47 -27.76 -13.50 7.44
N PHE A 48 -27.26 -13.22 6.24
CA PHE A 48 -26.66 -14.23 5.38
C PHE A 48 -25.46 -14.91 6.04
N LEU A 49 -24.55 -14.14 6.65
CA LEU A 49 -23.39 -14.66 7.36
C LEU A 49 -23.79 -15.48 8.59
N TYR A 50 -24.80 -15.01 9.34
CA TYR A 50 -25.29 -15.70 10.53
C TYR A 50 -25.92 -17.06 10.20
N TYR A 51 -26.75 -17.15 9.15
CA TYR A 51 -27.44 -18.40 8.81
C TYR A 51 -26.64 -19.36 7.92
N PHE A 52 -25.81 -18.85 7.01
CA PHE A 52 -25.16 -19.67 5.97
C PHE A 52 -23.64 -19.43 5.87
N GLY A 53 -23.19 -18.17 5.93
CA GLY A 53 -21.80 -17.83 5.62
C GLY A 53 -20.80 -18.37 6.63
N TRP A 54 -21.13 -18.36 7.93
CA TRP A 54 -20.18 -18.76 8.97
C TRP A 54 -19.80 -20.24 8.91
N SER A 55 -20.78 -21.12 8.71
CA SER A 55 -20.53 -22.56 8.56
C SER A 55 -19.67 -22.87 7.34
N ARG A 56 -19.89 -22.15 6.23
CA ARG A 56 -19.08 -22.28 5.00
C ARG A 56 -17.64 -21.81 5.20
N LEU A 57 -17.44 -20.64 5.80
CA LEU A 57 -16.11 -20.08 6.09
C LEU A 57 -15.32 -20.97 7.06
N GLN A 58 -15.98 -21.52 8.08
CA GLN A 58 -15.36 -22.48 8.99
C GLN A 58 -14.93 -23.76 8.25
N ALA A 59 -15.79 -24.29 7.38
CA ALA A 59 -15.46 -25.48 6.59
C ALA A 59 -14.28 -25.23 5.63
N ASP A 60 -14.19 -24.05 5.02
CA ASP A 60 -13.06 -23.68 4.16
C ASP A 60 -11.75 -23.53 4.93
N LEU A 61 -11.78 -22.92 6.12
CA LEU A 61 -10.59 -22.85 6.97
C LEU A 61 -10.08 -24.25 7.32
N LEU A 62 -10.97 -25.16 7.75
CA LEU A 62 -10.59 -26.54 8.10
C LEU A 62 -10.13 -27.35 6.88
N GLY A 63 -10.70 -27.09 5.70
CA GLY A 63 -10.28 -27.74 4.47
C GLY A 63 -8.89 -27.30 4.01
N THR A 64 -8.56 -26.01 4.17
CA THR A 64 -7.26 -25.45 3.73
C THR A 64 -6.16 -25.68 4.77
N ALA A 65 -6.51 -25.86 6.04
CA ALA A 65 -5.58 -26.16 7.12
C ALA A 65 -6.13 -27.24 8.06
N PRO A 66 -6.06 -28.53 7.70
CA PRO A 66 -6.65 -29.63 8.49
C PRO A 66 -5.98 -29.82 9.86
N GLU A 67 -4.73 -29.38 10.01
CA GLU A 67 -3.98 -29.43 11.28
C GLU A 67 -4.13 -28.14 12.13
N ALA A 68 -4.83 -27.12 11.63
CA ALA A 68 -4.98 -25.84 12.33
C ALA A 68 -6.10 -25.89 13.37
N ASN A 69 -5.81 -25.43 14.60
CA ASN A 69 -6.85 -25.21 15.60
C ASN A 69 -7.49 -23.84 15.38
N ILE A 70 -8.82 -23.81 15.28
CA ILE A 70 -9.57 -22.56 15.16
C ILE A 70 -9.67 -21.87 16.52
N VAL A 71 -9.20 -20.62 16.60
CA VAL A 71 -9.26 -19.82 17.83
C VAL A 71 -10.10 -18.55 17.65
N ALA A 72 -11.13 -18.39 18.48
CA ALA A 72 -11.79 -17.10 18.70
C ALA A 72 -11.17 -16.43 19.93
N VAL A 73 -10.70 -15.19 19.81
CA VAL A 73 -10.00 -14.49 20.91
C VAL A 73 -11.01 -13.86 21.87
N THR A 74 -12.03 -13.19 21.35
CA THR A 74 -13.12 -12.63 22.16
C THR A 74 -14.50 -13.12 21.71
N PRO A 75 -15.48 -13.19 22.63
CA PRO A 75 -16.86 -13.55 22.29
C PRO A 75 -17.53 -12.58 21.29
N PHE A 76 -17.11 -11.32 21.27
CA PHE A 76 -17.69 -10.28 20.41
C PHE A 76 -17.08 -10.22 19.00
N ASP A 77 -15.91 -10.84 18.78
CA ASP A 77 -15.15 -10.69 17.53
C ASP A 77 -15.97 -11.14 16.31
N VAL A 78 -16.76 -12.22 16.43
CA VAL A 78 -17.57 -12.76 15.32
C VAL A 78 -18.69 -11.80 14.93
N ILE A 79 -19.39 -11.22 15.91
CA ILE A 79 -20.49 -10.27 15.67
C ILE A 79 -19.94 -8.98 15.06
N LEU A 80 -18.81 -8.49 15.59
CA LEU A 80 -18.15 -7.28 15.07
C LEU A 80 -17.67 -7.50 13.63
N LEU A 81 -17.14 -8.68 13.33
CA LEU A 81 -16.75 -9.06 11.97
C LEU A 81 -17.94 -9.04 11.01
N GLN A 82 -19.06 -9.68 11.37
CA GLN A 82 -20.27 -9.67 10.56
C GLN A 82 -20.76 -8.24 10.29
N ALA A 83 -20.71 -7.37 11.29
CA ALA A 83 -21.05 -5.96 11.14
C ALA A 83 -20.07 -5.20 10.21
N LYS A 84 -18.75 -5.42 10.34
CA LYS A 84 -17.74 -4.83 9.45
C LYS A 84 -17.97 -5.26 7.99
N ILE A 85 -18.18 -6.56 7.75
CA ILE A 85 -18.43 -7.10 6.41
C ILE A 85 -19.73 -6.52 5.84
N GLY A 86 -20.79 -6.50 6.64
CA GLY A 86 -22.06 -5.90 6.24
C GLY A 86 -21.94 -4.40 5.95
N LEU A 87 -21.10 -3.66 6.67
CA LEU A 87 -20.87 -2.24 6.41
C LEU A 87 -20.20 -2.01 5.06
N ILE A 88 -19.20 -2.83 4.73
CA ILE A 88 -18.51 -2.76 3.43
C ILE A 88 -19.47 -3.13 2.29
N ILE A 89 -20.18 -4.26 2.40
CA ILE A 89 -21.12 -4.71 1.35
C ILE A 89 -22.30 -3.74 1.22
N GLY A 90 -22.84 -3.26 2.34
CA GLY A 90 -23.88 -2.23 2.37
C GLY A 90 -23.43 -0.95 1.66
N ALA A 91 -22.20 -0.50 1.89
CA ALA A 91 -21.64 0.67 1.20
C ALA A 91 -21.51 0.43 -0.31
N ILE A 92 -21.02 -0.74 -0.72
CA ILE A 92 -20.89 -1.12 -2.15
C ILE A 92 -22.26 -1.15 -2.83
N LEU A 93 -23.28 -1.74 -2.20
CA LEU A 93 -24.64 -1.78 -2.76
C LEU A 93 -25.29 -0.38 -2.81
N ALA A 94 -24.94 0.49 -1.87
CA ALA A 94 -25.44 1.87 -1.84
C ALA A 94 -24.77 2.79 -2.87
N LEU A 95 -23.53 2.50 -3.31
CA LEU A 95 -22.76 3.34 -4.23
C LEU A 95 -23.49 3.62 -5.56
N PRO A 96 -24.00 2.63 -6.32
CA PRO A 96 -24.72 2.89 -7.57
C PRO A 96 -25.95 3.79 -7.38
N VAL A 97 -26.66 3.60 -6.26
CA VAL A 97 -27.86 4.38 -5.92
C VAL A 97 -27.47 5.80 -5.54
N LEU A 98 -26.37 5.98 -4.80
CA LEU A 98 -25.79 7.27 -4.47
C LEU A 98 -25.39 8.05 -5.73
N VAL A 99 -24.71 7.39 -6.68
CA VAL A 99 -24.33 8.00 -7.96
C VAL A 99 -25.58 8.37 -8.78
N TYR A 100 -26.59 7.51 -8.82
CA TYR A 100 -27.83 7.77 -9.54
C TYR A 100 -28.58 9.00 -9.02
N PHE A 101 -28.72 9.16 -7.70
CA PHE A 101 -29.36 10.35 -7.13
C PHE A 101 -28.44 11.58 -7.13
N GLY A 102 -27.13 11.39 -7.01
CA GLY A 102 -26.13 12.47 -7.07
C GLY A 102 -25.93 13.06 -8.48
N ARG A 103 -26.37 12.37 -9.54
CA ARG A 103 -26.16 12.77 -10.94
C ARG A 103 -26.54 14.21 -11.25
N ASP A 104 -27.61 14.73 -10.66
CA ASP A 104 -28.10 16.07 -10.99
C ASP A 104 -27.22 17.15 -10.37
N ALA A 105 -26.54 16.87 -9.25
CA ALA A 105 -25.51 17.73 -8.71
C ALA A 105 -24.24 17.73 -9.59
N PHE A 106 -23.87 16.59 -10.17
CA PHE A 106 -22.75 16.48 -11.11
C PHE A 106 -23.02 17.21 -12.43
N LYS A 107 -24.26 17.14 -12.95
CA LYS A 107 -24.68 17.91 -14.14
C LYS A 107 -24.53 19.40 -13.93
N ARG A 108 -24.97 19.93 -12.77
CA ARG A 108 -24.83 21.36 -12.44
C ARG A 108 -23.39 21.85 -12.39
N ARG A 109 -22.43 20.95 -12.15
CA ARG A 109 -20.98 21.25 -12.10
C ARG A 109 -20.26 21.00 -13.42
N GLY A 110 -20.97 20.58 -14.48
CA GLY A 110 -20.36 20.21 -15.75
C GLY A 110 -19.54 18.92 -15.71
N TRP A 111 -19.66 18.11 -14.66
CA TRP A 111 -18.90 16.84 -14.50
C TRP A 111 -19.68 15.61 -14.99
N TRP A 112 -20.82 15.82 -15.64
CA TRP A 112 -21.67 14.74 -16.15
C TRP A 112 -21.69 14.77 -17.68
N PRO A 113 -21.55 13.63 -18.37
CA PRO A 113 -21.57 13.59 -19.83
C PRO A 113 -22.87 14.19 -20.40
N GLU A 114 -22.74 15.10 -21.37
CA GLU A 114 -23.89 15.72 -22.05
C GLU A 114 -24.64 14.73 -22.95
N LYS A 115 -23.92 13.72 -23.47
CA LYS A 115 -24.47 12.69 -24.35
C LYS A 115 -25.34 11.71 -23.55
N LYS A 116 -26.63 11.62 -23.91
CA LYS A 116 -27.57 10.67 -23.30
C LYS A 116 -27.21 9.23 -23.70
N ILE A 117 -26.65 8.48 -22.76
CA ILE A 117 -26.44 7.04 -22.92
C ILE A 117 -27.80 6.35 -22.84
N PRO A 118 -28.22 5.57 -23.86
CA PRO A 118 -29.50 4.87 -23.84
C PRO A 118 -29.56 3.87 -22.67
N THR A 119 -30.71 3.78 -22.02
CA THR A 119 -30.91 2.99 -20.78
C THR A 119 -30.49 1.53 -20.91
N TRP A 120 -30.66 0.92 -22.09
CA TRP A 120 -30.27 -0.46 -22.32
C TRP A 120 -28.75 -0.67 -22.27
N GLN A 121 -27.95 0.32 -22.70
CA GLN A 121 -26.48 0.26 -22.61
C GLN A 121 -26.03 0.40 -21.16
N LEU A 122 -26.66 1.30 -20.39
CA LEU A 122 -26.41 1.43 -18.95
C LEU A 122 -26.73 0.13 -18.19
N VAL A 123 -27.85 -0.51 -18.52
CA VAL A 123 -28.22 -1.81 -17.94
C VAL A 123 -27.22 -2.89 -18.35
N GLY A 124 -26.78 -2.91 -19.61
CA GLY A 124 -25.74 -3.82 -20.10
C GLY A 124 -24.42 -3.64 -19.35
N MET A 125 -23.93 -2.41 -19.23
CA MET A 125 -22.72 -2.08 -18.47
C MET A 125 -22.85 -2.46 -17.00
N GLY A 126 -24.00 -2.20 -16.38
CA GLY A 126 -24.29 -2.59 -15.00
C GLY A 126 -24.25 -4.11 -14.82
N LEU A 127 -24.87 -4.87 -15.73
CA LEU A 127 -24.82 -6.33 -15.71
C LEU A 127 -23.38 -6.84 -15.90
N THR A 128 -22.64 -6.29 -16.86
CA THR A 128 -21.23 -6.63 -17.08
C THR A 128 -20.38 -6.31 -15.85
N SER A 129 -20.60 -5.17 -15.19
CA SER A 129 -19.91 -4.79 -13.96
C SER A 129 -20.15 -5.81 -12.85
N VAL A 130 -21.40 -6.23 -12.64
CA VAL A 130 -21.76 -7.28 -11.65
C VAL A 130 -21.07 -8.60 -11.99
N VAL A 131 -21.12 -9.03 -13.25
CA VAL A 131 -20.46 -10.28 -13.69
C VAL A 131 -18.95 -10.22 -13.47
N LEU A 132 -18.30 -9.13 -13.87
CA LEU A 132 -16.86 -8.94 -13.67
C LEU A 132 -16.50 -8.90 -12.17
N PHE A 133 -17.32 -8.26 -11.35
CA PHE A 133 -17.09 -8.20 -9.91
C PHE A 133 -17.18 -9.58 -9.26
N VAL A 134 -18.19 -10.36 -9.64
CA VAL A 134 -18.36 -11.74 -9.17
C VAL A 134 -17.20 -12.61 -9.65
N LEU A 135 -16.78 -12.50 -10.91
CA LEU A 135 -15.63 -13.24 -11.44
C LEU A 135 -14.32 -12.86 -10.74
N GLY A 136 -14.08 -11.58 -10.50
CA GLY A 136 -12.90 -11.11 -9.76
C GLY A 136 -12.89 -11.60 -8.31
N THR A 137 -14.04 -11.52 -7.63
CA THR A 137 -14.20 -12.02 -6.26
C THR A 137 -14.02 -13.55 -6.21
N ALA A 138 -14.58 -14.28 -7.18
CA ALA A 138 -14.42 -15.72 -7.29
C ALA A 138 -12.95 -16.12 -7.57
N TYR A 139 -12.25 -15.39 -8.44
CA TYR A 139 -10.81 -15.58 -8.64
C TYR A 139 -10.02 -15.36 -7.35
N GLY A 140 -10.30 -14.26 -6.64
CA GLY A 140 -9.68 -13.97 -5.35
C GLY A 140 -9.89 -15.09 -4.33
N TYR A 141 -11.13 -15.59 -4.20
CA TYR A 141 -11.50 -16.58 -3.21
C TYR A 141 -11.04 -18.01 -3.54
N TYR A 142 -11.26 -18.47 -4.77
CA TYR A 142 -11.06 -19.88 -5.14
C TYR A 142 -9.67 -20.15 -5.72
N VAL A 143 -9.02 -19.17 -6.34
CA VAL A 143 -7.73 -19.37 -7.02
C VAL A 143 -6.59 -18.74 -6.25
N PHE A 144 -6.68 -17.42 -6.02
CA PHE A 144 -5.57 -16.67 -5.45
C PHE A 144 -5.39 -16.96 -3.95
N PHE A 145 -6.49 -16.97 -3.20
CA PHE A 145 -6.43 -17.17 -1.76
C PHE A 145 -5.78 -18.51 -1.35
N PRO A 146 -6.15 -19.67 -1.91
CA PRO A 146 -5.52 -20.94 -1.53
C PRO A 146 -4.02 -20.96 -1.80
N VAL A 147 -3.60 -20.44 -2.96
CA VAL A 147 -2.17 -20.34 -3.33
C VAL A 147 -1.41 -19.45 -2.34
N MET A 148 -1.95 -18.28 -2.02
CA MET A 148 -1.35 -17.35 -1.07
C MET A 148 -1.33 -17.93 0.35
N PHE A 149 -2.43 -18.55 0.79
CA PHE A 149 -2.56 -19.10 2.13
C PHE A 149 -1.63 -20.29 2.36
N ASP A 150 -1.49 -21.19 1.39
CA ASP A 150 -0.55 -22.31 1.44
C ASP A 150 0.90 -21.83 1.58
N PHE A 151 1.28 -20.80 0.81
CA PHE A 151 2.58 -20.15 0.95
C PHE A 151 2.80 -19.56 2.37
N LEU A 152 1.81 -18.83 2.90
CA LEU A 152 1.91 -18.21 4.21
C LEU A 152 1.93 -19.24 5.35
N ALA A 153 1.11 -20.28 5.23
CA ALA A 153 1.02 -21.35 6.22
C ALA A 153 2.30 -22.19 6.27
N SER A 154 2.85 -22.54 5.10
CA SER A 154 4.13 -23.24 5.02
C SER A 154 5.28 -22.40 5.58
N ASN A 155 5.29 -21.08 5.38
CA ASN A 155 6.26 -20.20 6.04
C ASN A 155 6.15 -20.24 7.57
N ALA A 156 4.93 -20.13 8.11
CA ALA A 156 4.72 -20.17 9.56
C ALA A 156 5.19 -21.49 10.19
N VAL A 157 4.91 -22.63 9.54
CA VAL A 157 5.37 -23.95 10.00
C VAL A 157 6.89 -24.09 9.91
N GLN A 158 7.51 -23.62 8.82
CA GLN A 158 8.96 -23.62 8.67
C GLN A 158 9.65 -22.77 9.74
N ALA A 159 9.04 -21.65 10.13
CA ALA A 159 9.49 -20.79 11.21
C ALA A 159 9.33 -21.40 12.62
N GLY A 160 8.71 -22.59 12.74
CA GLY A 160 8.48 -23.26 14.03
C GLY A 160 7.25 -22.76 14.79
N PHE A 161 6.33 -22.06 14.13
CA PHE A 161 5.09 -21.58 14.75
C PHE A 161 3.94 -22.54 14.48
N ALA A 162 3.07 -22.74 15.48
CA ALA A 162 1.87 -23.53 15.31
C ALA A 162 0.81 -22.76 14.49
N PRO A 163 0.17 -23.40 13.51
CA PRO A 163 -0.84 -22.78 12.64
C PRO A 163 -2.22 -22.67 13.32
N ASP A 164 -2.28 -22.10 14.53
CA ASP A 164 -3.55 -21.84 15.22
C ASP A 164 -4.17 -20.52 14.68
N TYR A 165 -4.87 -20.59 13.54
CA TYR A 165 -5.46 -19.40 12.93
C TYR A 165 -6.72 -18.93 13.64
N SER A 166 -6.85 -17.60 13.76
CA SER A 166 -8.11 -17.02 14.20
C SER A 166 -9.09 -16.95 13.04
N ILE A 167 -10.27 -17.57 13.19
CA ILE A 167 -11.33 -17.55 12.16
C ILE A 167 -11.73 -16.13 11.76
N VAL A 168 -11.72 -15.19 12.72
CA VAL A 168 -12.09 -13.80 12.45
C VAL A 168 -11.04 -13.12 11.57
N LYS A 169 -9.76 -13.21 11.96
CA LYS A 169 -8.66 -12.63 11.18
C LYS A 169 -8.54 -13.27 9.80
N TRP A 170 -8.71 -14.59 9.74
CA TRP A 170 -8.72 -15.35 8.49
C TRP A 170 -9.85 -14.90 7.57
N ALA A 171 -11.07 -14.77 8.08
CA ALA A 171 -12.22 -14.32 7.30
C ALA A 171 -12.09 -12.85 6.86
N GLU A 172 -11.55 -11.96 7.71
CA GLU A 172 -11.20 -10.59 7.31
C GLU A 172 -10.21 -10.60 6.14
N PHE A 173 -9.15 -11.41 6.24
CA PHE A 173 -8.13 -11.52 5.21
C PHE A 173 -8.70 -12.02 3.87
N VAL A 174 -9.44 -13.14 3.88
CA VAL A 174 -10.10 -13.69 2.69
C VAL A 174 -11.06 -12.66 2.07
N LEU A 175 -11.84 -11.95 2.89
CA LEU A 175 -12.80 -10.97 2.42
C LEU A 175 -12.12 -9.77 1.74
N PHE A 176 -11.15 -9.13 2.41
CA PHE A 176 -10.45 -7.98 1.85
C PHE A 176 -9.72 -8.34 0.56
N LEU A 177 -9.08 -9.51 0.54
CA LEU A 177 -8.41 -10.05 -0.64
C LEU A 177 -9.40 -10.28 -1.78
N SER A 178 -10.48 -11.01 -1.54
CA SER A 178 -11.47 -11.32 -2.59
C SER A 178 -12.13 -10.05 -3.11
N LEU A 179 -12.46 -9.11 -2.22
CA LEU A 179 -13.03 -7.82 -2.59
C LEU A 179 -12.07 -6.99 -3.45
N SER A 180 -10.78 -6.98 -3.10
CA SER A 180 -9.77 -6.25 -3.87
C SER A 180 -9.69 -6.74 -5.32
N PHE A 181 -9.77 -8.05 -5.56
CA PHE A 181 -9.80 -8.63 -6.90
C PHE A 181 -11.13 -8.36 -7.61
N GLY A 182 -12.25 -8.36 -6.89
CA GLY A 182 -13.55 -7.93 -7.42
C GLY A 182 -13.54 -6.48 -7.92
N LEU A 183 -12.90 -5.58 -7.17
CA LEU A 183 -12.69 -4.18 -7.56
C LEU A 183 -11.68 -4.04 -8.69
N ALA A 184 -10.56 -4.76 -8.63
CA ALA A 184 -9.57 -4.76 -9.71
C ALA A 184 -10.19 -5.24 -11.02
N ALA A 185 -11.04 -6.28 -10.99
CA ALA A 185 -11.78 -6.79 -12.15
C ALA A 185 -12.69 -5.77 -12.83
N GLN A 186 -12.95 -4.61 -12.21
CA GLN A 186 -13.66 -3.49 -12.85
C GLN A 186 -12.77 -2.67 -13.78
N LEU A 187 -11.44 -2.78 -13.70
CA LEU A 187 -10.49 -2.00 -14.52
C LEU A 187 -10.78 -2.09 -16.03
N PRO A 188 -11.04 -3.26 -16.64
CA PRO A 188 -11.31 -3.35 -18.07
C PRO A 188 -12.56 -2.56 -18.47
N LEU A 189 -13.64 -2.69 -17.69
CA LEU A 189 -14.88 -1.99 -17.94
C LEU A 189 -14.72 -0.49 -17.69
N ALA A 190 -14.06 -0.10 -16.61
CA ALA A 190 -13.85 1.30 -16.25
C ALA A 190 -13.03 2.04 -17.32
N MET A 191 -11.88 1.50 -17.71
CA MET A 191 -11.02 2.10 -18.74
C MET A 191 -11.73 2.19 -20.09
N ALA A 192 -12.38 1.10 -20.53
CA ALA A 192 -13.11 1.09 -21.79
C ALA A 192 -14.29 2.07 -21.78
N SER A 193 -15.00 2.21 -20.66
CA SER A 193 -16.14 3.12 -20.53
C SER A 193 -15.70 4.58 -20.54
N LEU A 194 -14.61 4.91 -19.85
CA LEU A 194 -14.04 6.26 -19.83
C LEU A 194 -13.55 6.67 -21.22
N ALA A 195 -12.87 5.77 -21.92
CA ALA A 195 -12.41 6.03 -23.28
C ALA A 195 -13.54 6.08 -24.30
N TYR A 196 -14.54 5.20 -24.18
CA TYR A 196 -15.74 5.25 -25.01
C TYR A 196 -16.53 6.55 -24.78
N GLY A 197 -16.57 7.03 -23.54
CA GLY A 197 -17.19 8.30 -23.17
C GLY A 197 -16.38 9.54 -23.54
N GLU A 198 -15.20 9.39 -24.16
CA GLU A 198 -14.26 10.48 -24.48
C GLU A 198 -13.82 11.31 -23.26
N LEU A 199 -14.00 10.78 -22.04
CA LEU A 199 -13.56 11.41 -20.80
C LEU A 199 -12.04 11.31 -20.61
N VAL A 200 -11.44 10.22 -21.10
CA VAL A 200 -9.99 9.97 -21.04
C VAL A 200 -9.56 9.30 -22.35
N GLN A 201 -8.51 9.81 -22.99
CA GLN A 201 -8.00 9.22 -24.23
C GLN A 201 -7.26 7.90 -23.97
N TYR A 202 -7.24 7.00 -24.97
CA TYR A 202 -6.54 5.71 -24.86
C TYR A 202 -5.04 5.90 -24.62
N GLU A 203 -4.46 6.89 -25.31
CA GLU A 203 -3.07 7.30 -25.25
C GLU A 203 -2.68 7.69 -23.82
N THR A 204 -3.57 8.37 -23.09
CA THR A 204 -3.36 8.72 -21.67
C THR A 204 -3.14 7.49 -20.80
N PHE A 205 -3.90 6.40 -21.00
CA PHE A 205 -3.69 5.16 -20.24
C PHE A 205 -2.41 4.43 -20.67
N ARG A 206 -2.11 4.44 -21.97
CA ARG A 206 -0.90 3.81 -22.53
C ARG A 206 0.35 4.50 -22.02
N ASP A 207 0.42 5.83 -22.09
CA ASP A 207 1.64 6.60 -21.82
C ASP A 207 1.93 6.68 -20.31
N ASN A 208 0.88 6.59 -19.49
CA ASN A 208 0.96 6.57 -18.04
C ASN A 208 1.00 5.16 -17.41
N TRP A 209 1.27 4.11 -18.21
CA TRP A 209 1.33 2.72 -17.70
C TRP A 209 2.30 2.57 -16.51
N ARG A 210 3.42 3.29 -16.51
CA ARG A 210 4.40 3.29 -15.42
C ARG A 210 3.82 3.75 -14.08
N TYR A 211 2.90 4.72 -14.09
CA TYR A 211 2.20 5.18 -12.89
C TYR A 211 1.20 4.13 -12.42
N ALA A 212 0.53 3.44 -13.34
CA ALA A 212 -0.35 2.33 -12.99
C ALA A 212 0.43 1.17 -12.33
N VAL A 213 1.64 0.86 -12.80
CA VAL A 213 2.52 -0.13 -12.13
C VAL A 213 2.79 0.28 -10.69
N VAL A 214 3.24 1.52 -10.46
CA VAL A 214 3.49 2.03 -9.11
C VAL A 214 2.24 1.99 -8.25
N ALA A 215 1.09 2.41 -8.79
CA ALA A 215 -0.19 2.37 -8.09
C ALA A 215 -0.62 0.93 -7.72
N ILE A 216 -0.40 -0.05 -8.59
CA ILE A 216 -0.70 -1.47 -8.32
C ILE A 216 0.20 -2.01 -7.21
N PHE A 217 1.50 -1.72 -7.23
CA PHE A 217 2.41 -2.13 -6.16
C PHE A 217 2.11 -1.42 -4.84
N ALA A 218 1.74 -0.13 -4.88
CA ALA A 218 1.34 0.63 -3.71
C ALA A 218 0.04 0.10 -3.12
N PHE A 219 -0.95 -0.20 -3.96
CA PHE A 219 -2.20 -0.84 -3.55
C PHE A 219 -1.91 -2.22 -2.95
N GLY A 220 -1.07 -3.04 -3.61
CA GLY A 220 -0.56 -4.29 -3.07
C GLY A 220 0.00 -4.11 -1.66
N ALA A 221 0.90 -3.16 -1.43
CA ALA A 221 1.49 -2.91 -0.10
C ALA A 221 0.50 -2.46 0.99
N VAL A 222 -0.69 -1.95 0.62
CA VAL A 222 -1.76 -1.60 1.58
C VAL A 222 -2.55 -2.85 2.00
N PHE A 223 -2.79 -3.78 1.08
CA PHE A 223 -3.66 -4.95 1.30
C PHE A 223 -2.89 -6.24 1.59
N SER A 224 -1.69 -6.39 1.05
CA SER A 224 -0.72 -7.41 1.37
C SER A 224 0.28 -6.88 2.39
N PRO A 225 0.94 -7.75 3.14
CA PRO A 225 2.15 -7.37 3.86
C PRO A 225 3.14 -6.67 2.93
N PRO A 226 3.99 -5.77 3.45
CA PRO A 226 5.08 -5.17 2.69
C PRO A 226 6.24 -6.16 2.54
N ASP A 227 5.97 -7.38 2.09
CA ASP A 227 6.98 -8.37 1.73
C ASP A 227 7.06 -8.49 0.20
N PRO A 228 8.28 -8.55 -0.39
CA PRO A 228 8.42 -8.54 -1.84
C PRO A 228 7.71 -9.70 -2.55
N PHE A 229 7.57 -10.85 -1.89
CA PHE A 229 7.04 -12.05 -2.53
C PHE A 229 5.52 -11.99 -2.65
N THR A 230 4.79 -11.74 -1.55
CA THR A 230 3.33 -11.61 -1.60
C THR A 230 2.92 -10.36 -2.36
N GLN A 231 3.70 -9.28 -2.30
CA GLN A 231 3.44 -8.07 -3.08
C GLN A 231 3.59 -8.33 -4.59
N VAL A 232 4.61 -9.07 -5.03
CA VAL A 232 4.76 -9.49 -6.44
C VAL A 232 3.66 -10.48 -6.83
N MET A 233 3.36 -11.47 -5.98
CA MET A 233 2.29 -12.43 -6.23
C MET A 233 0.96 -11.72 -6.46
N TRP A 234 0.67 -10.65 -5.70
CA TRP A 234 -0.51 -9.82 -5.86
C TRP A 234 -0.46 -8.89 -7.08
N ALA A 235 0.68 -8.23 -7.31
CA ALA A 235 0.83 -7.25 -8.36
C ALA A 235 0.73 -7.90 -9.75
N VAL A 236 1.28 -9.12 -9.94
CA VAL A 236 1.33 -9.79 -11.24
C VAL A 236 -0.06 -9.97 -11.88
N PRO A 237 -1.07 -10.54 -11.21
CA PRO A 237 -2.43 -10.60 -11.75
C PRO A 237 -3.03 -9.24 -12.07
N LEU A 238 -2.79 -8.22 -11.24
CA LEU A 238 -3.32 -6.87 -11.44
C LEU A 238 -2.65 -6.17 -12.64
N LEU A 239 -1.34 -6.36 -12.82
CA LEU A 239 -0.59 -5.86 -13.98
C LEU A 239 -1.06 -6.52 -15.26
N PHE A 240 -1.27 -7.84 -15.22
CA PHE A 240 -1.87 -8.57 -16.33
C PHE A 240 -3.25 -8.01 -16.67
N LEU A 241 -4.09 -7.78 -15.66
CA LEU A 241 -5.42 -7.22 -15.84
C LEU A 241 -5.38 -5.79 -16.41
N TYR A 242 -4.44 -4.95 -15.97
CA TYR A 242 -4.23 -3.62 -16.53
C TYR A 242 -3.83 -3.69 -18.01
N GLY A 243 -2.89 -4.57 -18.37
CA GLY A 243 -2.50 -4.81 -19.76
C GLY A 243 -3.67 -5.29 -20.63
N ALA A 244 -4.46 -6.23 -20.12
CA ALA A 244 -5.68 -6.70 -20.78
C ALA A 244 -6.73 -5.58 -20.94
N SER A 245 -6.88 -4.73 -19.92
CA SER A 245 -7.76 -3.56 -19.94
C SER A 245 -7.34 -2.54 -21.00
N LEU A 246 -6.04 -2.31 -21.14
CA LEU A 246 -5.48 -1.44 -22.18
C LEU A 246 -5.79 -1.99 -23.58
N GLY A 247 -5.60 -3.30 -23.78
CA GLY A 247 -5.96 -3.98 -25.03
C GLY A 247 -7.44 -3.86 -25.37
N LEU A 248 -8.33 -4.14 -24.41
CA LEU A 248 -9.78 -4.01 -24.58
C LEU A 248 -10.19 -2.56 -24.89
N THR A 249 -9.60 -1.60 -24.19
CA THR A 249 -9.87 -0.17 -24.40
C THR A 249 -9.52 0.25 -25.82
N LYS A 250 -8.38 -0.21 -26.34
CA LYS A 250 -7.98 0.03 -27.74
C LYS A 250 -9.04 -0.50 -28.71
N VAL A 251 -9.53 -1.73 -28.50
CA VAL A 251 -10.60 -2.33 -29.32
C VAL A 251 -11.86 -1.47 -29.29
N VAL A 252 -12.31 -1.08 -28.11
CA VAL A 252 -13.57 -0.35 -27.94
C VAL A 252 -13.50 1.01 -28.64
N VAL A 253 -12.40 1.73 -28.50
CA VAL A 253 -12.18 3.01 -29.17
C VAL A 253 -12.08 2.83 -30.68
N SER A 254 -11.35 1.81 -31.14
CA SER A 254 -11.15 1.57 -32.57
C SER A 254 -12.47 1.18 -33.25
N VAL A 255 -13.28 0.32 -32.63
CA VAL A 255 -14.63 -0.04 -33.11
C VAL A 255 -15.57 1.17 -33.10
N LYS A 256 -15.51 2.03 -32.08
CA LYS A 256 -16.31 3.26 -32.04
C LYS A 256 -15.95 4.20 -33.19
N ARG A 257 -14.65 4.39 -33.46
CA ARG A 257 -14.14 5.22 -34.58
C ARG A 257 -14.53 4.64 -35.94
N SER A 258 -14.49 3.32 -36.10
CA SER A 258 -14.84 2.64 -37.35
C SER A 258 -16.33 2.26 -37.46
N GLY A 259 -17.19 2.77 -36.59
CA GLY A 259 -18.58 2.32 -36.41
C GLY A 259 -19.50 2.49 -37.63
N GLU A 260 -19.12 3.31 -38.60
CA GLU A 260 -19.83 3.45 -39.89
C GLU A 260 -19.27 2.53 -41.00
N ALA A 261 -18.03 2.03 -40.87
CA ALA A 261 -17.35 1.20 -41.87
C ALA A 261 -17.28 -0.30 -41.50
N VAL A 262 -17.28 -0.65 -40.20
CA VAL A 262 -17.08 -2.04 -39.72
C VAL A 262 -18.36 -2.66 -39.20
N GLY A 263 -19.00 -3.49 -40.02
CA GLY A 263 -20.05 -4.39 -39.54
C GLY A 263 -19.47 -5.51 -38.67
N LEU A 264 -19.67 -5.47 -37.34
CA LEU A 264 -19.29 -6.58 -36.42
C LEU A 264 -19.78 -7.95 -36.91
N ARG A 265 -21.00 -8.00 -37.46
CA ARG A 265 -21.58 -9.21 -38.06
C ARG A 265 -20.83 -9.68 -39.30
N ALA A 266 -20.28 -8.77 -40.10
CA ALA A 266 -19.48 -9.10 -41.28
C ALA A 266 -18.15 -9.75 -40.86
N VAL A 267 -17.47 -9.19 -39.86
CA VAL A 267 -16.21 -9.74 -39.32
C VAL A 267 -16.40 -11.14 -38.74
N VAL A 268 -17.47 -11.36 -37.97
CA VAL A 268 -17.82 -12.70 -37.46
C VAL A 268 -18.10 -13.66 -38.61
N ARG A 269 -18.87 -13.22 -39.63
CA ARG A 269 -19.27 -14.08 -40.75
C ARG A 269 -18.11 -14.41 -41.68
N SER A 270 -17.14 -13.52 -41.87
CA SER A 270 -15.97 -13.77 -42.73
C SER A 270 -14.92 -14.65 -42.06
N ASN A 271 -14.84 -14.63 -40.72
CA ASN A 271 -13.82 -15.32 -39.94
C ASN A 271 -14.39 -16.42 -39.01
N TRP A 272 -15.63 -16.86 -39.24
CA TRP A 272 -16.28 -17.84 -38.34
C TRP A 272 -15.51 -19.17 -38.27
N ASN A 273 -14.89 -19.57 -39.37
CA ASN A 273 -14.11 -20.81 -39.47
C ASN A 273 -12.79 -20.73 -38.68
N THR A 274 -12.09 -19.59 -38.68
CA THR A 274 -10.87 -19.40 -37.89
C THR A 274 -11.18 -19.24 -36.41
N VAL A 275 -12.28 -18.56 -36.06
CA VAL A 275 -12.75 -18.44 -34.68
C VAL A 275 -13.16 -19.81 -34.12
N LEU A 276 -13.99 -20.56 -34.84
CA LEU A 276 -14.42 -21.90 -34.43
C LEU A 276 -13.24 -22.88 -34.42
N GLY A 277 -12.38 -22.84 -35.43
CA GLY A 277 -11.18 -23.68 -35.52
C GLY A 277 -10.22 -23.42 -34.36
N GLY A 278 -9.99 -22.15 -34.02
CA GLY A 278 -9.19 -21.74 -32.86
C GLY A 278 -9.81 -22.22 -31.55
N ALA A 279 -11.12 -22.08 -31.38
CA ALA A 279 -11.85 -22.55 -30.20
C ALA A 279 -11.70 -24.06 -30.01
N VAL A 280 -11.93 -24.84 -31.08
CA VAL A 280 -11.84 -26.31 -31.06
C VAL A 280 -10.40 -26.76 -30.80
N LEU A 281 -9.41 -26.16 -31.46
CA LEU A 281 -8.00 -26.51 -31.24
C LEU A 281 -7.54 -26.13 -29.82
N GLY A 282 -7.89 -24.94 -29.34
CA GLY A 282 -7.56 -24.50 -27.98
C GLY A 282 -8.21 -25.37 -26.91
N GLY A 283 -9.50 -25.68 -27.08
CA GLY A 283 -10.24 -26.59 -26.20
C GLY A 283 -9.67 -28.01 -26.22
N ALA A 284 -9.42 -28.59 -27.40
CA ALA A 284 -8.87 -29.94 -27.55
C ALA A 284 -7.44 -30.04 -27.01
N ALA A 285 -6.60 -29.02 -27.23
CA ALA A 285 -5.25 -28.94 -26.67
C ALA A 285 -5.28 -28.86 -25.15
N THR A 286 -6.17 -28.05 -24.58
CA THR A 286 -6.37 -27.94 -23.12
C THR A 286 -6.86 -29.26 -22.54
N TYR A 287 -7.87 -29.88 -23.16
CA TYR A 287 -8.41 -31.17 -22.77
C TYR A 287 -7.33 -32.26 -22.79
N GLY A 288 -6.55 -32.33 -23.87
CA GLY A 288 -5.42 -33.24 -24.03
C GLY A 288 -4.33 -33.01 -22.98
N ALA A 289 -3.97 -31.75 -22.72
CA ALA A 289 -2.97 -31.40 -21.72
C ALA A 289 -3.41 -31.79 -20.31
N LEU A 290 -4.66 -31.49 -19.93
CA LEU A 290 -5.20 -31.82 -18.62
C LEU A 290 -5.38 -33.33 -18.45
N SER A 291 -5.99 -34.02 -19.43
CA SER A 291 -6.19 -35.48 -19.39
C SER A 291 -4.89 -36.28 -19.39
N ALA A 292 -3.82 -35.73 -19.97
CA ALA A 292 -2.50 -36.35 -19.90
C ALA A 292 -1.81 -36.11 -18.55
N GLY A 293 -2.41 -35.40 -17.60
CA GLY A 293 -1.80 -35.04 -16.32
C GLY A 293 -0.90 -33.80 -16.40
N GLY A 294 -1.33 -32.78 -17.13
CA GLY A 294 -0.58 -31.55 -17.35
C GLY A 294 -0.30 -30.77 -16.07
N VAL A 295 -1.26 -30.77 -15.14
CA VAL A 295 -1.14 -30.11 -13.82
C VAL A 295 -0.12 -30.83 -12.96
N GLU A 296 -0.09 -32.16 -12.96
CA GLU A 296 0.90 -32.95 -12.24
C GLU A 296 2.30 -32.77 -12.82
N ARG A 297 2.42 -32.64 -14.15
CA ARG A 297 3.70 -32.31 -14.79
C ARG A 297 4.16 -30.89 -14.47
N ALA A 298 3.25 -29.92 -14.44
CA ALA A 298 3.54 -28.55 -14.04
C ALA A 298 3.99 -28.50 -12.57
N ASN A 299 3.25 -29.15 -11.67
CA ASN A 299 3.62 -29.31 -10.27
C ASN A 299 4.98 -30.01 -10.12
N ARG A 300 5.26 -31.06 -10.89
CA ARG A 300 6.58 -31.73 -10.90
C ARG A 300 7.70 -30.87 -11.50
N ALA A 301 7.39 -29.92 -12.37
CA ALA A 301 8.36 -28.94 -12.82
C ALA A 301 8.63 -27.89 -11.72
N LEU A 302 7.59 -27.49 -11.00
CA LEU A 302 7.66 -26.57 -9.86
C LEU A 302 8.41 -27.17 -8.66
N THR A 303 8.44 -28.49 -8.49
CA THR A 303 9.30 -29.13 -7.47
C THR A 303 10.80 -29.01 -7.74
N ARG A 304 11.22 -28.58 -8.94
CA ARG A 304 12.61 -28.21 -9.23
C ARG A 304 13.01 -26.87 -8.62
N LEU A 305 12.04 -26.05 -8.22
CA LEU A 305 12.30 -24.85 -7.43
C LEU A 305 12.72 -25.28 -6.00
N PRO A 306 13.53 -24.46 -5.31
CA PRO A 306 13.87 -24.69 -3.92
C PRO A 306 12.60 -24.92 -3.08
N ALA A 307 12.69 -25.75 -2.03
CA ALA A 307 11.53 -26.21 -1.26
C ALA A 307 10.63 -25.06 -0.79
N ASP A 308 11.24 -23.93 -0.48
CA ASP A 308 10.61 -22.73 0.08
C ASP A 308 9.70 -22.00 -0.93
N TYR A 309 9.92 -22.19 -2.24
CA TYR A 309 9.15 -21.53 -3.30
C TYR A 309 8.22 -22.48 -4.07
N ARG A 310 7.99 -23.69 -3.53
CA ARG A 310 7.12 -24.68 -4.18
C ARG A 310 5.68 -24.23 -4.05
N VAL A 311 5.14 -23.62 -5.11
CA VAL A 311 3.71 -23.41 -5.24
C VAL A 311 3.10 -24.65 -5.88
N GLN A 312 2.14 -25.27 -5.21
CA GLN A 312 1.38 -26.39 -5.77
C GLN A 312 0.14 -25.83 -6.47
N LEU A 313 0.05 -26.02 -7.79
CA LEU A 313 -1.14 -25.64 -8.54
C LEU A 313 -2.28 -26.61 -8.19
N PRO A 314 -3.43 -26.11 -7.73
CA PRO A 314 -4.58 -26.95 -7.44
C PRO A 314 -5.11 -27.60 -8.72
N ALA A 315 -5.63 -28.82 -8.60
CA ALA A 315 -6.28 -29.46 -9.73
C ALA A 315 -7.59 -28.70 -10.08
N PRO A 316 -7.99 -28.65 -11.36
CA PRO A 316 -9.24 -28.03 -11.77
C PRO A 316 -10.47 -28.62 -11.05
N ALA A 317 -10.40 -29.91 -10.69
CA ALA A 317 -11.44 -30.61 -9.94
C ALA A 317 -11.64 -30.03 -8.54
N ASP A 318 -10.54 -29.80 -7.81
CA ASP A 318 -10.53 -29.23 -6.46
C ASP A 318 -11.01 -27.77 -6.49
N LEU A 319 -10.56 -27.03 -7.50
CA LEU A 319 -10.95 -25.63 -7.74
C LEU A 319 -12.45 -25.46 -7.98
N LEU A 320 -13.03 -26.33 -8.80
CA LEU A 320 -14.45 -26.27 -9.15
C LEU A 320 -15.35 -27.00 -8.14
N GLY A 321 -14.78 -27.79 -7.23
CA GLY A 321 -15.53 -28.65 -6.31
C GLY A 321 -16.38 -29.68 -7.04
N THR A 322 -15.92 -30.16 -8.20
CA THR A 322 -16.65 -31.09 -9.07
C THR A 322 -15.82 -32.33 -9.39
N THR A 323 -16.43 -33.33 -10.02
CA THR A 323 -15.70 -34.52 -10.47
C THR A 323 -14.64 -34.13 -11.50
N GLU A 324 -13.54 -34.89 -11.54
CA GLU A 324 -12.42 -34.64 -12.44
C GLU A 324 -12.85 -34.56 -13.91
N ALA A 325 -13.78 -35.44 -14.33
CA ALA A 325 -14.34 -35.44 -15.67
C ALA A 325 -15.11 -34.14 -15.99
N THR A 326 -15.94 -33.65 -15.06
CA THR A 326 -16.70 -32.42 -15.25
C THR A 326 -15.78 -31.20 -15.25
N ALA A 327 -14.82 -31.14 -14.34
CA ALA A 327 -13.85 -30.05 -14.27
C ALA A 327 -13.02 -29.93 -15.54
N LEU A 328 -12.59 -31.06 -16.10
CA LEU A 328 -11.79 -31.11 -17.32
C LEU A 328 -12.58 -30.56 -18.53
N ILE A 329 -13.85 -30.95 -18.66
CA ILE A 329 -14.74 -30.44 -19.71
C ILE A 329 -14.98 -28.93 -19.54
N VAL A 330 -15.35 -28.50 -18.34
CA VAL A 330 -15.67 -27.08 -18.06
C VAL A 330 -14.46 -26.19 -18.31
N THR A 331 -13.28 -26.59 -17.84
CA THR A 331 -12.04 -25.82 -18.02
C THR A 331 -11.65 -25.75 -19.49
N SER A 332 -11.74 -26.86 -20.21
CA SER A 332 -11.43 -26.90 -21.65
C SER A 332 -12.41 -26.06 -22.47
N ALA A 333 -13.70 -26.07 -22.12
CA ALA A 333 -14.72 -25.24 -22.74
C ALA A 333 -14.49 -23.75 -22.46
N ALA A 334 -14.13 -23.40 -21.21
CA ALA A 334 -13.81 -22.01 -20.85
C ALA A 334 -12.60 -21.48 -21.66
N VAL A 335 -11.54 -22.28 -21.78
CA VAL A 335 -10.38 -21.91 -22.61
C VAL A 335 -10.75 -21.83 -24.09
N ALA A 336 -11.59 -22.74 -24.61
CA ALA A 336 -12.08 -22.67 -25.98
C ALA A 336 -12.81 -21.34 -26.26
N VAL A 337 -13.65 -20.88 -25.34
CA VAL A 337 -14.34 -19.59 -25.45
C VAL A 337 -13.36 -18.42 -25.40
N LEU A 338 -12.37 -18.45 -24.51
CA LEU A 338 -11.33 -17.41 -24.42
C LEU A 338 -10.49 -17.32 -25.70
N VAL A 339 -10.10 -18.47 -26.26
CA VAL A 339 -9.37 -18.53 -27.52
C VAL A 339 -10.24 -18.03 -28.68
N ALA A 340 -11.52 -18.42 -28.72
CA ALA A 340 -12.47 -17.91 -29.71
C ALA A 340 -12.56 -16.38 -29.65
N LEU A 341 -12.69 -15.83 -28.45
CA LEU A 341 -12.77 -14.39 -28.21
C LEU A 341 -11.47 -13.69 -28.62
N ALA A 342 -10.31 -14.25 -28.26
CA ALA A 342 -9.00 -13.68 -28.61
C ALA A 342 -8.77 -13.68 -30.12
N VAL A 343 -9.09 -14.77 -30.82
CA VAL A 343 -9.00 -14.87 -32.29
C VAL A 343 -9.98 -13.90 -32.96
N PHE A 344 -11.20 -13.78 -32.42
CA PHE A 344 -12.18 -12.81 -32.90
C PHE A 344 -11.66 -11.36 -32.74
N VAL A 345 -11.16 -11.00 -31.56
CA VAL A 345 -10.57 -9.69 -31.28
C VAL A 345 -9.35 -9.42 -32.15
N PHE A 346 -8.51 -10.42 -32.40
CA PHE A 346 -7.37 -10.30 -33.31
C PHE A 346 -7.80 -9.98 -34.75
N HIS A 347 -8.81 -10.70 -35.26
CA HIS A 347 -9.34 -10.41 -36.60
C HIS A 347 -10.04 -9.06 -36.67
N LEU A 348 -10.75 -8.67 -35.61
CA LEU A 348 -11.34 -7.35 -35.47
C LEU A 348 -10.26 -6.26 -35.52
N PHE A 349 -9.14 -6.43 -34.80
CA PHE A 349 -8.00 -5.52 -34.88
C PHE A 349 -7.43 -5.44 -36.28
N ARG A 350 -7.17 -6.58 -36.95
CA ARG A 350 -6.66 -6.62 -38.32
C ARG A 350 -7.55 -5.83 -39.28
N VAL A 351 -8.87 -5.97 -39.18
CA VAL A 351 -9.82 -5.25 -40.04
C VAL A 351 -9.81 -3.74 -39.74
N VAL A 352 -9.77 -3.36 -38.45
CA VAL A 352 -9.76 -1.94 -38.06
C VAL A 352 -8.44 -1.27 -38.44
N ASP A 353 -7.31 -1.95 -38.26
CA ASP A 353 -5.98 -1.44 -38.63
C ASP A 353 -5.87 -1.29 -40.15
N GLN A 354 -6.41 -2.21 -40.93
CA GLN A 354 -6.50 -2.09 -42.40
C GLN A 354 -7.33 -0.89 -42.83
N LEU A 355 -8.47 -0.63 -42.18
CA LEU A 355 -9.27 0.56 -42.46
C LEU A 355 -8.59 1.86 -42.04
N ALA A 356 -7.76 1.83 -41.00
CA ALA A 356 -6.93 2.96 -40.61
C ALA A 356 -5.76 3.22 -41.59
N ILE A 357 -5.33 2.19 -42.33
CA ILE A 357 -4.26 2.28 -43.35
C ILE A 357 -4.82 2.68 -44.73
N ASP A 358 -6.03 2.24 -45.07
CA ASP A 358 -6.64 2.46 -46.39
C ASP A 358 -7.26 3.86 -46.57
N ASP A 359 -7.40 4.63 -45.49
CA ASP A 359 -7.81 6.04 -45.58
C ASP A 359 -6.99 6.97 -44.65
N PRO A 360 -5.75 7.32 -45.02
CA PRO A 360 -5.02 8.42 -44.41
C PRO A 360 -5.62 9.80 -44.75
N GLY A 361 -6.68 9.87 -45.58
CA GLY A 361 -7.21 11.09 -46.20
C GLY A 361 -8.62 11.50 -45.75
N ALA A 362 -9.37 10.69 -44.99
CA ALA A 362 -10.68 11.08 -44.45
C ALA A 362 -10.59 12.17 -43.37
N PHE A 363 -9.40 12.37 -42.81
CA PHE A 363 -9.06 13.58 -42.07
C PHE A 363 -7.69 14.02 -42.58
N GLY A 364 -7.72 14.85 -43.62
CA GLY A 364 -6.51 15.45 -44.16
C GLY A 364 -5.71 16.13 -43.06
N ASP A 365 -4.39 16.10 -43.21
CA ASP A 365 -3.50 17.01 -42.51
C ASP A 365 -4.13 18.43 -42.53
N PRO A 366 -4.44 19.04 -41.38
CA PRO A 366 -5.13 20.32 -41.35
C PRO A 366 -4.40 21.43 -42.11
N SER A 367 -3.07 21.33 -42.28
CA SER A 367 -2.25 22.23 -43.09
C SER A 367 -2.36 21.96 -44.60
N ALA A 368 -2.78 20.76 -45.02
CA ALA A 368 -2.89 20.38 -46.43
C ALA A 368 -4.23 20.77 -47.10
N ILE A 369 -5.08 21.55 -46.41
CA ILE A 369 -6.35 22.02 -46.95
C ILE A 369 -6.08 23.12 -48.00
N ASP A 370 -6.39 22.84 -49.27
CA ASP A 370 -6.24 23.83 -50.35
C ASP A 370 -7.34 24.90 -50.30
N VAL A 371 -7.00 26.03 -49.67
CA VAL A 371 -7.86 27.21 -49.49
C VAL A 371 -8.39 27.76 -50.82
N ARG A 372 -7.70 27.54 -51.95
CA ARG A 372 -8.14 28.01 -53.28
C ARG A 372 -9.47 27.39 -53.70
N THR A 373 -9.73 26.16 -53.26
CA THR A 373 -10.91 25.37 -53.66
C THR A 373 -12.16 25.65 -52.82
N LEU A 374 -12.02 26.36 -51.70
CA LEU A 374 -13.10 26.63 -50.75
C LEU A 374 -13.98 27.82 -51.18
N ASP A 375 -15.24 27.84 -50.77
CA ASP A 375 -16.12 29.01 -50.87
C ASP A 375 -15.99 29.90 -49.62
N ALA A 376 -16.61 31.09 -49.62
CA ALA A 376 -16.50 32.04 -48.51
C ALA A 376 -16.93 31.45 -47.14
N ALA A 377 -17.90 30.53 -47.13
CA ALA A 377 -18.31 29.83 -45.91
C ALA A 377 -17.27 28.78 -45.47
N GLY A 378 -16.71 28.03 -46.42
CA GLY A 378 -15.65 27.05 -46.20
C GLY A 378 -14.36 27.67 -45.67
N VAL A 379 -13.96 28.83 -46.19
CA VAL A 379 -12.78 29.58 -45.70
C VAL A 379 -12.95 29.98 -44.23
N ARG A 380 -14.14 30.44 -43.82
CA ARG A 380 -14.43 30.80 -42.42
C ARG A 380 -14.46 29.60 -41.49
N ALA A 381 -14.86 28.43 -41.98
CA ALA A 381 -14.97 27.19 -41.21
C ALA A 381 -13.68 26.35 -41.18
N ALA A 382 -12.71 26.66 -42.04
CA ALA A 382 -11.45 25.93 -42.11
C ALA A 382 -10.61 26.09 -40.82
N PRO A 383 -9.83 25.07 -40.40
CA PRO A 383 -8.95 25.15 -39.23
C PRO A 383 -7.89 26.26 -39.37
N PRO A 384 -7.40 26.87 -38.28
CA PRO A 384 -6.34 27.88 -38.32
C PRO A 384 -5.03 27.35 -38.93
N GLU A 385 -4.76 26.06 -38.79
CA GLU A 385 -3.55 25.38 -39.28
C GLU A 385 -3.42 25.46 -40.82
N ALA A 386 -4.54 25.54 -41.55
CA ALA A 386 -4.56 25.71 -43.00
C ALA A 386 -4.03 27.08 -43.47
N PHE A 387 -4.05 28.08 -42.58
CA PHE A 387 -3.54 29.44 -42.83
C PHE A 387 -2.20 29.69 -42.14
N ALA A 388 -1.81 28.82 -41.21
CA ALA A 388 -0.59 28.97 -40.41
C ALA A 388 0.69 28.79 -41.24
N GLU A 389 0.66 28.06 -42.35
CA GLU A 389 1.79 27.86 -43.26
C GLU A 389 1.73 28.77 -44.51
N MET A 390 0.63 29.50 -44.70
CA MET A 390 0.46 30.41 -45.83
C MET A 390 1.35 31.64 -45.63
N ASP A 391 2.01 32.09 -46.70
CA ASP A 391 2.74 33.36 -46.70
C ASP A 391 1.80 34.51 -47.13
N GLU A 392 2.19 35.75 -46.80
CA GLU A 392 1.39 36.95 -47.11
C GLU A 392 1.17 37.11 -48.63
N GLU A 393 2.15 36.72 -49.45
CA GLU A 393 2.06 36.78 -50.90
C GLU A 393 1.02 35.80 -51.45
N GLU A 394 0.95 34.58 -50.92
CA GLU A 394 -0.02 33.55 -51.25
C GLU A 394 -1.42 33.95 -50.80
N ALA A 395 -1.59 34.47 -49.59
CA ALA A 395 -2.87 34.97 -49.10
C ALA A 395 -3.42 36.10 -49.99
N LEU A 396 -2.57 37.07 -50.36
CA LEU A 396 -2.93 38.16 -51.26
C LEU A 396 -3.24 37.67 -52.69
N ASN A 397 -2.51 36.66 -53.18
CA ASN A 397 -2.78 36.05 -54.48
C ASN A 397 -4.12 35.31 -54.51
N VAL A 398 -4.46 34.56 -53.46
CA VAL A 398 -5.74 33.85 -53.34
C VAL A 398 -6.91 34.83 -53.20
N ALA A 399 -6.76 35.88 -52.38
CA ALA A 399 -7.74 36.95 -52.25
C ALA A 399 -7.91 37.73 -53.57
N GLY A 400 -6.81 38.03 -54.26
CA GLY A 400 -6.81 38.71 -55.57
C GLY A 400 -7.47 37.88 -56.67
N ALA A 401 -7.26 36.56 -56.68
CA ALA A 401 -7.96 35.64 -57.59
C ALA A 401 -9.47 35.63 -57.33
N ALA A 402 -9.88 35.53 -56.05
CA ALA A 402 -11.30 35.60 -55.67
C ALA A 402 -11.95 36.94 -56.06
N MET A 403 -11.23 38.06 -55.91
CA MET A 403 -11.68 39.39 -56.36
C MET A 403 -11.88 39.46 -57.88
N ASN A 404 -10.98 38.86 -58.66
CA ASN A 404 -11.09 38.82 -60.13
C ASN A 404 -12.27 37.96 -60.60
N ASP A 405 -12.62 36.92 -59.83
CA ASP A 405 -13.77 36.05 -60.07
C ASP A 405 -15.10 36.64 -59.55
N GLY A 406 -15.07 37.83 -58.94
CA GLY A 406 -16.25 38.55 -58.43
C GLY A 406 -16.72 38.09 -57.04
N ASP A 407 -15.95 37.25 -56.35
CA ASP A 407 -16.25 36.72 -55.01
C ASP A 407 -15.57 37.58 -53.92
N HIS A 408 -16.16 38.75 -53.68
CA HIS A 408 -15.69 39.69 -52.65
C HIS A 408 -15.75 39.12 -51.22
N GLU A 409 -16.70 38.22 -50.95
CA GLU A 409 -16.84 37.62 -49.61
C GLU A 409 -15.73 36.61 -49.31
N LYS A 410 -15.34 35.80 -50.30
CA LYS A 410 -14.21 34.88 -50.16
C LYS A 410 -12.90 35.64 -49.99
N ALA A 411 -12.68 36.70 -50.77
CA ALA A 411 -11.47 37.52 -50.67
C ALA A 411 -11.30 38.11 -49.26
N GLN A 412 -12.38 38.64 -48.68
CA GLN A 412 -12.35 39.16 -47.31
C GLN A 412 -12.13 38.04 -46.27
N ALA A 413 -12.83 36.90 -46.41
CA ALA A 413 -12.69 35.78 -45.48
C ALA A 413 -11.27 35.19 -45.46
N VAL A 414 -10.56 35.17 -46.59
CA VAL A 414 -9.17 34.68 -46.66
C VAL A 414 -8.22 35.60 -45.89
N LEU A 415 -8.36 36.93 -46.07
CA LEU A 415 -7.54 37.91 -45.37
C LEU A 415 -7.82 37.92 -43.86
N ASP A 416 -9.09 37.91 -43.45
CA ASP A 416 -9.48 37.90 -42.04
C ASP A 416 -8.91 36.67 -41.29
N ARG A 417 -8.91 35.49 -41.93
CA ARG A 417 -8.39 34.25 -41.34
C ARG A 417 -6.86 34.19 -41.34
N PHE A 418 -6.21 34.79 -42.34
CA PHE A 418 -4.75 34.94 -42.37
C PHE A 418 -4.27 35.85 -41.25
N ASP A 419 -4.90 37.02 -41.06
CA ASP A 419 -4.54 37.97 -39.99
C ASP A 419 -4.70 37.35 -38.59
N GLU A 420 -5.75 36.55 -38.37
CA GLU A 420 -5.98 35.81 -37.12
C GLU A 420 -4.88 34.75 -36.86
N ALA A 421 -4.44 34.06 -37.91
CA ALA A 421 -3.37 33.07 -37.83
C ALA A 421 -2.00 33.74 -37.55
N GLU A 422 -1.72 34.88 -38.18
CA GLU A 422 -0.50 35.66 -37.95
C GLU A 422 -0.42 36.20 -36.52
N ALA A 423 -1.53 36.75 -36.01
CA ALA A 423 -1.62 37.23 -34.63
C ALA A 423 -1.39 36.08 -33.62
N SER A 424 -1.92 34.90 -33.90
CA SER A 424 -1.70 33.70 -33.08
C SER A 424 -0.24 33.23 -33.12
N ARG A 425 0.41 33.32 -34.28
CA ARG A 425 1.83 32.96 -34.46
C ARG A 425 2.75 33.92 -33.70
N GLN A 426 2.47 35.22 -33.76
CA GLN A 426 3.20 36.22 -32.98
C GLN A 426 3.03 36.02 -31.47
N ALA A 427 1.80 35.79 -31.00
CA ALA A 427 1.54 35.51 -29.59
C ALA A 427 2.25 34.23 -29.09
N ALA A 428 2.31 33.18 -29.92
CA ALA A 428 3.03 31.95 -29.61
C ALA A 428 4.56 32.18 -29.57
N ALA A 429 5.11 32.94 -30.51
CA ALA A 429 6.53 33.30 -30.52
C ALA A 429 6.93 34.18 -29.32
N GLU A 430 6.05 35.10 -28.89
CA GLU A 430 6.23 35.88 -27.66
C GLU A 430 6.17 35.00 -26.41
N ALA A 431 5.28 34.01 -26.37
CA ALA A 431 5.18 33.06 -25.27
C ALA A 431 6.41 32.14 -25.20
N GLU A 432 6.90 31.62 -26.33
CA GLU A 432 8.14 30.83 -26.39
C GLU A 432 9.36 31.68 -26.02
N ALA A 433 9.43 32.94 -26.45
CA ALA A 433 10.50 33.86 -26.04
C ALA A 433 10.47 34.12 -24.52
N ALA A 434 9.28 34.27 -23.94
CA ALA A 434 9.11 34.40 -22.49
C ALA A 434 9.50 33.12 -21.73
N GLN A 435 9.20 31.94 -22.30
CA GLN A 435 9.56 30.64 -21.74
C GLN A 435 11.06 30.36 -21.84
N ALA A 436 11.72 30.76 -22.92
CA ALA A 436 13.17 30.67 -23.10
C ALA A 436 13.96 31.59 -22.14
N THR A 437 13.37 32.70 -21.69
CA THR A 437 13.93 33.50 -20.60
C THR A 437 13.76 32.87 -19.21
N ASP A 438 12.74 32.03 -19.01
CA ASP A 438 12.50 31.32 -17.74
C ASP A 438 13.36 30.05 -17.63
N ASP A 439 13.62 29.36 -18.75
CA ASP A 439 14.50 28.18 -18.82
C ASP A 439 15.99 28.49 -18.53
N GLN A 440 16.42 29.75 -18.62
CA GLN A 440 17.76 30.18 -18.15
C GLN A 440 17.83 30.42 -16.63
N ALA A 441 16.68 30.48 -15.93
CA ALA A 441 16.59 30.62 -14.48
C ALA A 441 16.28 29.29 -13.75
N ASP A 442 16.00 28.21 -14.49
CA ASP A 442 15.44 26.94 -13.98
C ASP A 442 16.47 25.81 -13.75
N ASP A 443 17.74 26.14 -13.46
CA ASP A 443 18.70 25.16 -12.89
C ASP A 443 18.53 24.97 -11.36
N GLU A 444 17.49 25.57 -10.76
CA GLU A 444 17.06 25.29 -9.38
C GLU A 444 15.57 24.86 -9.32
N GLY A 445 15.39 23.55 -9.19
CA GLY A 445 14.15 22.78 -9.06
C GLY A 445 12.85 23.50 -8.70
N VAL A 446 11.83 23.27 -9.54
CA VAL A 446 10.42 23.69 -9.40
C VAL A 446 9.73 23.23 -8.10
N VAL A 447 10.22 22.17 -7.46
CA VAL A 447 9.67 21.67 -6.18
C VAL A 447 10.09 22.55 -4.99
N THR A 448 11.11 23.38 -5.17
CA THR A 448 11.59 24.32 -4.13
C THR A 448 10.78 25.61 -4.13
N ARG A 449 10.22 26.04 -5.26
CA ARG A 449 9.67 27.41 -5.40
C ARG A 449 8.33 27.64 -4.68
N THR A 450 7.48 26.62 -4.56
CA THR A 450 6.17 26.76 -3.88
C THR A 450 6.25 26.66 -2.36
N THR A 451 7.26 25.97 -1.83
CA THR A 451 7.56 25.96 -0.39
C THR A 451 8.44 27.13 0.02
N THR A 452 9.39 27.56 -0.83
CA THR A 452 10.25 28.73 -0.57
C THR A 452 9.50 30.06 -0.74
N GLY A 453 8.55 30.19 -1.67
CA GLY A 453 7.81 31.45 -1.89
C GLY A 453 6.81 31.83 -0.77
N MET A 454 6.23 30.84 -0.07
CA MET A 454 5.35 31.11 1.09
C MET A 454 6.12 31.26 2.41
N VAL A 455 7.33 30.72 2.51
CA VAL A 455 8.17 30.84 3.71
C VAL A 455 9.09 32.06 3.62
N GLY A 456 9.60 32.39 2.42
CA GLY A 456 10.46 33.55 2.14
C GLY A 456 9.83 34.89 2.49
N ALA A 457 8.50 35.02 2.31
CA ALA A 457 7.77 36.24 2.69
C ALA A 457 7.71 36.50 4.22
N PHE A 458 8.15 35.54 5.04
CA PHE A 458 8.24 35.67 6.50
C PHE A 458 9.69 35.63 7.02
N THR A 459 10.71 35.59 6.16
CA THR A 459 12.10 35.35 6.57
C THR A 459 13.15 36.31 5.98
N ASP A 460 12.76 37.31 5.21
CA ASP A 460 13.68 38.37 4.79
C ASP A 460 13.68 39.52 5.81
N ASP A 461 14.49 39.33 6.86
CA ASP A 461 15.32 40.36 7.51
C ASP A 461 16.02 39.69 8.72
N ASP A 462 17.35 39.58 8.65
CA ASP A 462 18.27 39.32 9.77
C ASP A 462 17.81 38.31 10.84
N THR A 463 17.80 37.01 10.53
CA THR A 463 17.70 35.98 11.59
C THR A 463 19.08 35.74 12.20
N ASP A 464 19.33 36.32 13.37
CA ASP A 464 20.47 36.00 14.22
C ASP A 464 20.44 34.52 14.68
N GLU A 465 21.60 33.98 15.11
CA GLU A 465 21.80 32.58 15.56
C GLU A 465 20.85 32.12 16.70
N ASP A 466 20.09 33.04 17.30
CA ASP A 466 19.16 32.78 18.40
C ASP A 466 17.70 32.49 17.96
N ASP A 467 17.38 32.57 16.67
CA ASP A 467 16.01 32.35 16.16
C ASP A 467 15.70 30.89 15.78
N ILE A 468 14.51 30.43 16.15
CA ILE A 468 14.01 29.06 15.93
C ILE A 468 14.05 28.64 14.43
N GLY A 469 14.03 29.62 13.51
CA GLY A 469 14.16 29.40 12.06
C GLY A 469 15.54 28.91 11.60
N GLY A 470 16.63 29.30 12.29
CA GLY A 470 18.00 28.89 11.94
C GLY A 470 18.20 27.38 12.02
N TYR A 471 17.59 26.73 13.01
CA TYR A 471 17.67 25.28 13.18
C TYR A 471 17.04 24.50 12.01
N LEU A 472 15.97 25.03 11.39
CA LEU A 472 15.35 24.37 10.22
C LEU A 472 16.26 24.45 8.99
N TYR A 473 16.96 25.58 8.82
CA TYR A 473 17.95 25.75 7.75
C TYR A 473 19.15 24.81 7.93
N ASP A 474 19.65 24.68 9.16
CA ASP A 474 20.74 23.74 9.47
C ASP A 474 20.33 22.28 9.22
N VAL A 475 19.10 21.90 9.57
CA VAL A 475 18.57 20.56 9.28
C VAL A 475 18.46 20.34 7.77
N GLN A 476 17.94 21.31 7.01
CA GLN A 476 17.84 21.21 5.56
C GLN A 476 19.23 21.07 4.90
N PHE A 477 20.21 21.84 5.36
CA PHE A 477 21.59 21.76 4.89
C PHE A 477 22.20 20.37 5.13
N VAL A 478 22.03 19.83 6.33
CA VAL A 478 22.51 18.49 6.68
C VAL A 478 21.81 17.41 5.85
N LEU A 479 20.50 17.52 5.64
CA LEU A 479 19.76 16.58 4.79
C LEU A 479 20.15 16.69 3.31
N GLY A 480 20.45 17.89 2.82
CA GLY A 480 20.96 18.12 1.46
C GLY A 480 22.28 17.39 1.20
N SER A 481 23.18 17.38 2.20
CA SER A 481 24.44 16.63 2.11
C SER A 481 24.24 15.12 1.92
N LEU A 482 23.20 14.55 2.55
CA LEU A 482 22.84 13.14 2.49
C LEU A 482 22.21 12.74 1.15
N ALA A 483 21.49 13.65 0.47
CA ALA A 483 20.83 13.36 -0.79
C ALA A 483 21.81 12.80 -1.84
N SER A 484 23.01 13.40 -1.95
CA SER A 484 24.07 12.94 -2.85
C SER A 484 24.66 11.56 -2.51
N LYS A 485 24.48 11.09 -1.25
CA LYS A 485 25.00 9.80 -0.75
C LYS A 485 23.90 8.76 -0.51
N SER A 486 22.65 9.13 -0.74
CA SER A 486 21.45 8.30 -0.53
C SER A 486 21.57 6.94 -1.21
N PHE A 487 22.10 6.88 -2.43
CA PHE A 487 22.30 5.62 -3.16
C PHE A 487 23.14 4.61 -2.37
N ARG A 488 24.23 5.04 -1.71
CA ARG A 488 25.08 4.15 -0.91
C ARG A 488 24.40 3.72 0.38
N LEU A 489 23.68 4.64 1.03
CA LEU A 489 22.92 4.36 2.24
C LEU A 489 21.82 3.33 1.96
N ILE A 490 21.07 3.51 0.88
CA ILE A 490 20.02 2.59 0.44
C ILE A 490 20.63 1.24 0.01
N ALA A 491 21.75 1.22 -0.70
CA ALA A 491 22.40 -0.02 -1.09
C ALA A 491 22.82 -0.86 0.13
N VAL A 492 23.40 -0.24 1.16
CA VAL A 492 23.75 -0.91 2.43
C VAL A 492 22.49 -1.37 3.17
N PHE A 493 21.47 -0.50 3.27
CA PHE A 493 20.19 -0.85 3.85
C PHE A 493 19.61 -2.13 3.22
N MET A 494 19.51 -2.16 1.88
CA MET A 494 18.94 -3.26 1.12
C MET A 494 19.76 -4.53 1.23
N LEU A 495 21.10 -4.43 1.27
CA LEU A 495 21.99 -5.58 1.45
C LEU A 495 21.77 -6.26 2.81
N PHE A 496 21.72 -5.48 3.90
CA PHE A 496 21.51 -6.03 5.24
C PHE A 496 20.07 -6.49 5.47
N MET A 497 19.09 -5.72 4.98
CA MET A 497 17.68 -6.11 5.04
C MET A 497 17.43 -7.40 4.26
N GLY A 498 17.87 -7.46 2.99
CA GLY A 498 17.69 -8.64 2.15
C GLY A 498 18.44 -9.86 2.67
N GLY A 499 19.69 -9.69 3.13
CA GLY A 499 20.47 -10.78 3.70
C GLY A 499 19.90 -11.33 5.00
N SER A 500 19.48 -10.45 5.92
CA SER A 500 18.85 -10.88 7.18
C SER A 500 17.47 -11.48 6.97
N PHE A 501 16.66 -10.93 6.06
CA PHE A 501 15.37 -11.51 5.68
C PHE A 501 15.55 -12.91 5.09
N ALA A 502 16.46 -13.09 4.13
CA ALA A 502 16.73 -14.39 3.53
C ALA A 502 17.14 -15.42 4.58
N TRP A 503 18.01 -15.06 5.52
CA TRP A 503 18.42 -15.94 6.61
C TRP A 503 17.24 -16.31 7.53
N LEU A 504 16.45 -15.32 7.98
CA LEU A 504 15.29 -15.54 8.83
C LEU A 504 14.26 -16.46 8.16
N TYR A 505 13.97 -16.20 6.88
CA TYR A 505 13.02 -16.93 6.05
C TYR A 505 13.43 -18.39 5.82
N THR A 506 14.72 -18.66 5.55
CA THR A 506 15.22 -20.03 5.31
C THR A 506 15.32 -20.91 6.56
N GLY A 507 14.88 -20.42 7.73
CA GLY A 507 14.87 -21.17 8.99
C GLY A 507 15.66 -20.53 10.12
N GLY A 508 16.32 -19.39 9.91
CA GLY A 508 17.06 -18.70 10.97
C GLY A 508 16.18 -18.28 12.15
N ILE A 509 14.89 -18.00 11.91
CA ILE A 509 13.95 -17.72 12.99
C ILE A 509 13.66 -18.96 13.85
N ARG A 510 13.59 -20.14 13.23
CA ARG A 510 13.40 -21.42 13.94
C ARG A 510 14.60 -21.72 14.82
N ASP A 511 15.81 -21.52 14.30
CA ASP A 511 17.04 -21.67 15.09
C ASP A 511 17.04 -20.75 16.32
N LEU A 512 16.61 -19.50 16.15
CA LEU A 512 16.48 -18.55 17.27
C LEU A 512 15.44 -19.00 18.29
N VAL A 513 14.28 -19.48 17.83
CA VAL A 513 13.23 -19.99 18.71
C VAL A 513 13.72 -21.22 19.48
N ASP A 514 14.35 -22.19 18.81
CA ASP A 514 14.89 -23.40 19.43
C ASP A 514 15.96 -23.07 20.48
N VAL A 515 16.90 -22.17 20.15
CA VAL A 515 17.89 -21.68 21.11
C VAL A 515 17.21 -20.99 22.29
N PHE A 516 16.21 -20.13 22.04
CA PHE A 516 15.50 -19.43 23.11
C PHE A 516 14.76 -20.41 24.04
N LEU A 517 13.99 -21.33 23.46
CA LEU A 517 13.21 -22.32 24.21
C LEU A 517 14.12 -23.24 25.05
N SER A 518 15.29 -23.60 24.53
CA SER A 518 16.29 -24.38 25.28
C SER A 518 16.84 -23.67 26.53
N ARG A 519 16.69 -22.34 26.61
CA ARG A 519 17.20 -21.49 27.70
C ARG A 519 16.13 -21.10 28.70
N LEU A 520 14.86 -21.41 28.44
CA LEU A 520 13.80 -21.18 29.42
C LEU A 520 14.10 -22.04 30.65
N PRO A 521 14.30 -21.44 31.84
CA PRO A 521 14.42 -22.23 33.05
C PRO A 521 13.15 -23.06 33.18
N THR A 522 13.29 -24.38 33.20
CA THR A 522 12.23 -25.30 33.58
C THR A 522 11.85 -24.89 34.99
N ALA A 523 10.68 -24.26 35.16
CA ALA A 523 10.29 -23.72 36.45
C ALA A 523 10.16 -24.88 37.44
N GLY A 524 11.24 -25.15 38.18
CA GLY A 524 11.22 -26.03 39.33
C GLY A 524 10.83 -25.21 40.53
N TYR A 525 9.52 -25.00 40.76
CA TYR A 525 9.06 -24.39 42.01
C TYR A 525 7.74 -24.96 42.53
N VAL A 526 7.89 -25.54 43.73
CA VAL A 526 6.98 -25.69 44.88
C VAL A 526 5.72 -26.54 44.67
N GLU A 527 5.85 -27.80 45.12
CA GLU A 527 4.78 -28.69 45.55
C GLU A 527 3.95 -28.00 46.66
N TYR A 528 2.78 -27.45 46.33
CA TYR A 528 1.81 -27.07 47.35
C TYR A 528 1.14 -28.35 47.88
N PRO A 529 1.07 -28.57 49.20
CA PRO A 529 0.33 -29.71 49.72
C PRO A 529 -1.15 -29.52 49.34
N VAL A 530 -1.68 -30.52 48.66
CA VAL A 530 -3.09 -30.62 48.33
C VAL A 530 -3.88 -30.67 49.63
N VAL A 531 -4.48 -29.56 50.05
CA VAL A 531 -5.62 -29.62 50.97
C VAL A 531 -6.81 -30.02 50.12
N GLY A 532 -7.02 -31.34 50.00
CA GLY A 532 -8.25 -31.87 49.43
C GLY A 532 -9.45 -31.45 50.31
N PRO A 533 -10.64 -31.23 49.73
CA PRO A 533 -11.82 -31.10 50.55
C PRO A 533 -12.04 -32.45 51.27
N ASP A 534 -12.00 -32.46 52.59
CA ASP A 534 -12.51 -33.58 53.36
C ASP A 534 -13.94 -33.87 52.85
N PRO A 535 -14.28 -35.13 52.54
CA PRO A 535 -15.61 -35.49 52.11
C PRO A 535 -16.55 -35.35 53.31
N VAL A 536 -17.14 -34.18 53.50
CA VAL A 536 -18.27 -34.03 54.42
C VAL A 536 -19.44 -34.78 53.80
N SER A 537 -19.73 -35.91 54.44
CA SER A 537 -20.91 -36.76 54.32
C SER A 537 -22.20 -35.98 54.07
N GLY A 538 -22.91 -36.30 52.96
CA GLY A 538 -24.35 -36.07 52.86
C GLY A 538 -24.90 -35.69 51.48
N GLY A 539 -25.36 -36.69 50.72
CA GLY A 539 -26.61 -36.60 49.93
C GLY A 539 -26.64 -35.87 48.58
N ALA A 540 -26.74 -36.69 47.51
CA ALA A 540 -27.41 -36.47 46.22
C ALA A 540 -27.01 -35.26 45.35
N GLY A 541 -26.07 -35.50 44.42
CA GLY A 541 -25.81 -34.64 43.27
C GLY A 541 -24.36 -34.71 42.81
N SER A 542 -23.95 -35.87 42.26
CA SER A 542 -22.61 -36.09 41.72
C SER A 542 -22.29 -35.10 40.58
N LEU A 543 -21.52 -34.06 40.88
CA LEU A 543 -20.81 -33.30 39.85
C LEU A 543 -19.59 -34.12 39.42
N SER A 544 -19.49 -34.37 38.11
CA SER A 544 -18.43 -35.17 37.49
C SER A 544 -17.03 -34.67 37.89
N PRO A 545 -16.08 -35.58 38.22
CA PRO A 545 -14.71 -35.20 38.54
C PRO A 545 -13.97 -34.85 37.23
N GLY A 546 -14.10 -33.60 36.78
CA GLY A 546 -13.52 -33.13 35.52
C GLY A 546 -12.71 -31.82 35.60
N TYR A 547 -12.65 -31.17 36.76
CA TYR A 547 -11.96 -29.86 36.93
C TYR A 547 -11.04 -29.84 38.15
N VAL A 548 -10.13 -30.82 38.25
CA VAL A 548 -9.00 -30.74 39.17
C VAL A 548 -7.73 -30.95 38.34
N VAL A 549 -7.20 -29.86 37.79
CA VAL A 549 -5.90 -29.86 37.10
C VAL A 549 -4.83 -30.17 38.15
N ARG A 550 -4.17 -31.31 38.03
CA ARG A 550 -2.94 -31.62 38.77
C ARG A 550 -1.83 -30.71 38.23
N LEU A 551 -1.45 -29.67 38.99
CA LEU A 551 -0.23 -28.90 38.75
C LEU A 551 0.94 -29.62 39.41
N SER A 552 1.53 -30.62 38.75
CA SER A 552 2.77 -31.25 39.23
C SER A 552 3.74 -31.65 38.12
N GLU A 553 3.56 -31.16 36.89
CA GLU A 553 4.55 -31.39 35.84
C GLU A 553 5.38 -30.13 35.64
N SER A 554 6.70 -30.29 35.75
CA SER A 554 7.69 -29.36 35.22
C SER A 554 7.20 -28.76 33.91
N ILE A 555 7.25 -27.43 33.75
CA ILE A 555 6.81 -26.78 32.51
C ILE A 555 7.62 -27.35 31.34
N SER A 556 7.03 -28.30 30.62
CA SER A 556 7.61 -28.89 29.42
C SER A 556 7.72 -27.81 28.34
N PRO A 557 8.77 -27.82 27.49
CA PRO A 557 8.89 -26.87 26.38
C PRO A 557 7.66 -26.82 25.46
N GLU A 558 6.88 -27.91 25.41
CA GLU A 558 5.62 -28.04 24.67
C GLU A 558 4.49 -27.09 25.15
N VAL A 559 4.59 -26.51 26.37
CA VAL A 559 3.64 -25.51 26.87
C VAL A 559 3.84 -24.15 26.18
N PHE A 560 5.02 -23.88 25.62
CA PHE A 560 5.31 -22.65 24.87
C PHE A 560 4.85 -22.77 23.42
N ASN A 561 3.55 -22.93 23.23
CA ASN A 561 2.95 -22.94 21.90
C ASN A 561 2.89 -21.52 21.34
N ILE A 562 3.84 -21.18 20.45
CA ILE A 562 3.86 -19.92 19.73
C ILE A 562 2.97 -20.06 18.49
N VAL A 563 1.87 -19.29 18.48
CA VAL A 563 0.79 -19.39 17.51
C VAL A 563 0.76 -18.20 16.54
N ALA A 564 0.57 -18.49 15.26
CA ALA A 564 0.29 -17.48 14.24
C ALA A 564 -1.23 -17.32 14.09
N LEU A 565 -1.81 -16.24 14.64
CA LEU A 565 -3.26 -16.03 14.56
C LEU A 565 -3.71 -15.48 13.20
N HIS A 566 -2.80 -14.85 12.46
CA HIS A 566 -3.04 -14.34 11.11
C HIS A 566 -2.06 -15.01 10.13
N PRO A 567 -2.50 -15.42 8.92
CA PRO A 567 -1.62 -16.07 7.94
C PRO A 567 -0.31 -15.34 7.69
N VAL A 568 -0.37 -14.02 7.51
CA VAL A 568 0.82 -13.19 7.27
C VAL A 568 1.67 -12.84 8.49
N GLU A 569 1.30 -13.27 9.69
CA GLU A 569 1.91 -12.76 10.93
C GLU A 569 3.39 -13.09 11.05
N ALA A 570 3.77 -14.32 10.73
CA ALA A 570 5.17 -14.78 10.75
C ALA A 570 6.03 -13.99 9.75
N LEU A 571 5.57 -13.90 8.51
CA LEU A 571 6.31 -13.22 7.44
C LEU A 571 6.46 -11.72 7.71
N ILE A 572 5.40 -11.05 8.20
CA ILE A 572 5.49 -9.64 8.62
C ILE A 572 6.53 -9.46 9.72
N PHE A 573 6.60 -10.38 10.67
CA PHE A 573 7.54 -10.30 11.77
C PHE A 573 9.00 -10.37 11.24
N GLU A 574 9.29 -11.29 10.34
CA GLU A 574 10.61 -11.42 9.69
C GLU A 574 10.99 -10.17 8.88
N VAL A 575 10.05 -9.61 8.12
CA VAL A 575 10.25 -8.36 7.37
C VAL A 575 10.52 -7.18 8.31
N LYS A 576 9.75 -7.04 9.38
CA LYS A 576 9.97 -5.96 10.35
C LYS A 576 11.31 -6.08 11.04
N LEU A 577 11.71 -7.30 11.42
CA LEU A 577 12.99 -7.55 12.06
C LEU A 577 14.17 -7.25 11.11
N SER A 578 14.10 -7.71 9.86
CA SER A 578 15.11 -7.43 8.83
C SER A 578 15.19 -5.94 8.46
N MET A 579 14.05 -5.23 8.42
CA MET A 579 14.01 -3.78 8.21
C MET A 579 14.73 -3.03 9.33
N ILE A 580 14.55 -3.46 10.59
CA ILE A 580 15.29 -2.90 11.73
C ILE A 580 16.79 -3.18 11.59
N ILE A 581 17.18 -4.40 11.25
CA ILE A 581 18.59 -4.76 11.04
C ILE A 581 19.21 -3.89 9.92
N GLY A 582 18.50 -3.72 8.80
CA GLY A 582 18.89 -2.83 7.72
C GLY A 582 19.05 -1.38 8.19
N ALA A 583 18.08 -0.86 8.95
CA ALA A 583 18.13 0.51 9.47
C ALA A 583 19.33 0.71 10.41
N VAL A 584 19.56 -0.23 11.34
CA VAL A 584 20.69 -0.18 12.28
C VAL A 584 22.04 -0.25 11.55
N ALA A 585 22.16 -1.08 10.50
CA ALA A 585 23.38 -1.19 9.72
C ALA A 585 23.77 0.12 9.00
N VAL A 586 22.78 0.98 8.70
CA VAL A 586 22.99 2.25 8.01
C VAL A 586 23.40 3.37 8.97
N VAL A 587 23.03 3.31 10.25
CA VAL A 587 23.28 4.37 11.24
C VAL A 587 24.75 4.82 11.27
N PRO A 588 25.76 3.94 11.33
CA PRO A 588 27.17 4.36 11.30
C PRO A 588 27.55 5.17 10.05
N LEU A 589 27.07 4.74 8.88
CA LEU A 589 27.38 5.35 7.60
C LEU A 589 26.65 6.69 7.45
N LEU A 590 25.42 6.76 7.94
CA LEU A 590 24.61 7.97 8.00
C LEU A 590 25.31 9.04 8.85
N LEU A 591 25.79 8.68 10.06
CA LEU A 591 26.52 9.61 10.93
C LEU A 591 27.87 10.01 10.34
N TYR A 592 28.55 9.10 9.65
CA TYR A 592 29.79 9.41 8.93
C TYR A 592 29.58 10.44 7.81
N TYR A 593 28.51 10.32 7.01
CA TYR A 593 28.22 11.26 5.94
C TYR A 593 27.63 12.59 6.43
N MET A 594 26.90 12.61 7.55
CA MET A 594 26.41 13.85 8.16
C MET A 594 27.51 14.68 8.82
N TRP A 595 28.61 14.06 9.25
CA TRP A 595 29.62 14.72 10.06
C TRP A 595 30.20 16.03 9.49
N PRO A 596 30.59 16.12 8.19
CA PRO A 596 31.11 17.37 7.64
C PRO A 596 30.10 18.52 7.75
N ALA A 597 28.84 18.25 7.39
CA ALA A 597 27.76 19.24 7.48
C ALA A 597 27.48 19.64 8.93
N LEU A 598 27.52 18.69 9.87
CA LEU A 598 27.36 18.97 11.30
C LEU A 598 28.53 19.81 11.87
N ALA A 599 29.75 19.56 11.40
CA ALA A 599 30.94 20.30 11.83
C ALA A 599 30.94 21.75 11.27
N GLU A 600 30.48 21.94 10.03
CA GLU A 600 30.33 23.26 9.42
C GLU A 600 29.32 24.15 10.16
N ARG A 601 28.30 23.55 10.79
CA ARG A 601 27.32 24.25 11.63
C ARG A 601 27.73 24.41 13.09
N GLY A 602 28.96 24.05 13.45
CA GLY A 602 29.44 24.14 14.83
C GLY A 602 28.74 23.22 15.83
N LEU A 603 27.83 22.34 15.37
CA LEU A 603 27.08 21.40 16.21
C LEU A 603 27.98 20.33 16.83
N VAL A 604 29.14 20.08 16.22
CA VAL A 604 30.03 18.98 16.59
C VAL A 604 31.50 19.43 16.53
N THR A 605 32.24 19.16 17.60
CA THR A 605 33.69 19.37 17.68
C THR A 605 34.44 18.04 17.68
N GLY A 606 35.40 17.83 16.77
CA GLY A 606 36.28 16.66 16.79
C GLY A 606 36.69 16.12 15.42
N ASP A 607 37.57 15.11 15.42
CA ASP A 607 37.97 14.40 14.20
C ASP A 607 36.91 13.35 13.82
N ARG A 608 36.53 13.32 12.53
CA ARG A 608 35.66 12.31 11.93
C ARG A 608 36.13 10.87 12.18
N GLY A 609 37.44 10.65 12.39
CA GLY A 609 38.00 9.33 12.72
C GLY A 609 37.47 8.75 14.04
N VAL A 610 37.08 9.62 14.98
CA VAL A 610 36.51 9.22 16.27
C VAL A 610 35.14 8.57 16.10
N LEU A 611 34.35 8.99 15.09
CA LEU A 611 33.04 8.39 14.80
C LEU A 611 33.14 6.93 14.42
N PHE A 612 34.16 6.54 13.65
CA PHE A 612 34.31 5.15 13.26
C PHE A 612 34.60 4.28 14.48
N THR A 613 35.52 4.74 15.34
CA THR A 613 35.79 4.04 16.62
C THR A 613 34.53 4.00 17.48
N TRP A 614 33.83 5.13 17.60
CA TRP A 614 32.58 5.21 18.36
C TRP A 614 31.51 4.26 17.83
N ALA A 615 31.24 4.27 16.52
CA ALA A 615 30.28 3.39 15.88
C ALA A 615 30.63 1.91 16.09
N VAL A 616 31.90 1.53 15.91
CA VAL A 616 32.35 0.14 16.14
C VAL A 616 32.18 -0.25 17.60
N THR A 617 32.62 0.58 18.55
CA THR A 617 32.51 0.26 19.99
C THR A 617 31.07 0.23 20.48
N THR A 618 30.22 1.13 19.99
CA THR A 618 28.79 1.15 20.29
C THR A 618 28.09 -0.06 19.69
N ALA A 619 28.42 -0.44 18.45
CA ALA A 619 27.91 -1.67 17.84
C ALA A 619 28.31 -2.90 18.65
N ILE A 620 29.56 -3.01 19.08
CA ILE A 620 30.03 -4.10 19.96
C ILE A 620 29.24 -4.12 21.27
N ALA A 621 29.07 -2.96 21.92
CA ALA A 621 28.31 -2.87 23.17
C ALA A 621 26.85 -3.28 23.00
N ILE A 622 26.20 -2.85 21.91
CA ILE A 622 24.83 -3.26 21.58
C ILE A 622 24.79 -4.76 21.34
N THR A 623 25.69 -5.33 20.52
CA THR A 623 25.72 -6.77 20.23
C THR A 623 25.94 -7.58 21.49
N VAL A 624 26.94 -7.24 22.31
CA VAL A 624 27.23 -7.95 23.56
C VAL A 624 26.06 -7.85 24.54
N GLY A 625 25.49 -6.65 24.72
CA GLY A 625 24.33 -6.45 25.57
C GLY A 625 23.09 -7.18 25.05
N SER A 626 22.88 -7.24 23.74
CA SER A 626 21.78 -8.01 23.13
C SER A 626 21.97 -9.52 23.27
N VAL A 627 23.19 -10.03 23.18
CA VAL A 627 23.51 -11.45 23.44
C VAL A 627 23.20 -11.80 24.90
N VAL A 628 23.60 -10.95 25.86
CA VAL A 628 23.24 -11.13 27.27
C VAL A 628 21.72 -11.03 27.47
N GLY A 629 21.09 -10.06 26.80
CA GLY A 629 19.65 -9.89 26.77
C GLY A 629 18.93 -11.16 26.31
N PHE A 630 19.38 -11.76 25.21
CA PHE A 630 18.81 -12.96 24.62
C PHE A 630 19.04 -14.23 25.42
N LEU A 631 20.26 -14.43 25.89
CA LEU A 631 20.65 -15.68 26.55
C LEU A 631 20.24 -15.74 28.03
N VAL A 632 20.09 -14.58 28.68
CA VAL A 632 19.91 -14.51 30.14
C VAL A 632 18.65 -13.73 30.52
N ILE A 633 18.48 -12.51 30.03
CA ILE A 633 17.43 -11.62 30.56
C ILE A 633 16.05 -12.02 30.02
N ALA A 634 15.91 -12.17 28.70
CA ALA A 634 14.66 -12.50 28.05
C ALA A 634 14.06 -13.83 28.55
N PRO A 635 14.82 -14.95 28.65
CA PRO A 635 14.28 -16.20 29.18
C PRO A 635 13.82 -16.06 30.64
N ASN A 636 14.57 -15.35 31.49
CA ASN A 636 14.19 -15.17 32.89
C ASN A 636 12.93 -14.31 33.06
N VAL A 637 12.82 -13.20 32.32
CA VAL A 637 11.64 -12.33 32.38
C VAL A 637 10.40 -13.07 31.88
N ILE A 638 10.52 -13.79 30.75
CA ILE A 638 9.42 -14.54 30.16
C ILE A 638 9.00 -15.71 31.05
N SER A 639 9.96 -16.45 31.61
CA SER A 639 9.65 -17.52 32.57
C SER A 639 8.97 -17.00 33.83
N TRP A 640 9.36 -15.83 34.34
CA TRP A 640 8.68 -15.20 35.48
C TRP A 640 7.22 -14.84 35.14
N LEU A 641 6.99 -14.21 33.98
CA LEU A 641 5.65 -13.90 33.51
C LEU A 641 4.81 -15.16 33.30
N ALA A 642 5.39 -16.20 32.71
CA ALA A 642 4.72 -17.48 32.49
C ALA A 642 4.35 -18.14 33.82
N ALA A 643 5.26 -18.15 34.80
CA ALA A 643 5.00 -18.71 36.12
C ALA A 643 3.85 -18.01 36.82
N ASP A 644 3.81 -16.67 36.79
CA ASP A 644 2.70 -15.90 37.36
C ASP A 644 1.35 -16.27 36.72
N ILE A 645 1.31 -16.40 35.39
CA ILE A 645 0.08 -16.76 34.67
C ILE A 645 -0.40 -18.17 35.04
N VAL A 646 0.51 -19.16 35.06
CA VAL A 646 0.18 -20.55 35.41
C VAL A 646 -0.28 -20.65 36.88
N ASN A 647 0.37 -19.93 37.78
CA ASN A 647 -0.01 -19.89 39.21
C ASN A 647 -1.43 -19.36 39.44
N ASN A 648 -1.92 -18.51 38.53
CA ASN A 648 -3.29 -18.00 38.53
C ASN A 648 -4.28 -18.91 37.77
N GLY A 649 -3.88 -20.13 37.40
CA GLY A 649 -4.75 -21.12 36.73
C GLY A 649 -5.09 -20.78 35.28
N MET A 650 -4.32 -19.90 34.63
CA MET A 650 -4.54 -19.49 33.25
C MET A 650 -3.72 -20.32 32.26
N LEU A 651 -4.29 -20.54 31.06
CA LEU A 651 -3.59 -21.19 29.94
C LEU A 651 -2.78 -20.18 29.15
N ILE A 652 -1.56 -20.56 28.76
CA ILE A 652 -0.65 -19.69 28.01
C ILE A 652 -0.70 -20.04 26.51
N LYS A 653 -0.98 -19.04 25.67
CA LYS A 653 -0.77 -19.08 24.21
C LYS A 653 -0.03 -17.83 23.76
N TYR A 654 1.14 -18.01 23.14
CA TYR A 654 1.96 -16.88 22.71
C TYR A 654 1.67 -16.52 21.27
N ARG A 655 1.20 -15.30 21.01
CA ARG A 655 1.08 -14.80 19.64
C ARG A 655 2.46 -14.42 19.09
N VAL A 656 2.83 -14.91 17.90
CA VAL A 656 4.14 -14.62 17.24
C VAL A 656 4.56 -13.16 17.36
N ASN A 657 3.71 -12.22 16.93
CA ASN A 657 4.07 -10.81 16.94
C ASN A 657 4.31 -10.28 18.37
N ALA A 658 3.44 -10.62 19.33
CA ALA A 658 3.59 -10.13 20.71
C ALA A 658 4.80 -10.74 21.42
N PHE A 659 4.99 -12.05 21.27
CA PHE A 659 6.12 -12.78 21.84
C PHE A 659 7.44 -12.34 21.21
N GLY A 660 7.49 -12.24 19.89
CA GLY A 660 8.66 -11.78 19.15
C GLY A 660 9.09 -10.38 19.56
N TRP A 661 8.15 -9.42 19.72
CA TRP A 661 8.49 -8.09 20.25
C TRP A 661 8.91 -8.10 21.71
N LEU A 662 8.31 -8.95 22.56
CA LEU A 662 8.74 -9.09 23.94
C LEU A 662 10.19 -9.57 24.02
N VAL A 663 10.53 -10.60 23.24
CA VAL A 663 11.92 -11.08 23.10
C VAL A 663 12.81 -9.97 22.52
N PHE A 664 12.39 -9.30 21.45
CA PHE A 664 13.15 -8.21 20.84
C PHE A 664 13.45 -7.08 21.84
N PHE A 665 12.47 -6.61 22.61
CA PHE A 665 12.70 -5.53 23.57
C PHE A 665 13.55 -5.97 24.77
N THR A 666 13.41 -7.20 25.24
CA THR A 666 14.24 -7.75 26.32
C THR A 666 15.65 -8.15 25.85
N THR A 667 15.91 -8.11 24.54
CA THR A 667 17.21 -8.40 23.94
C THR A 667 17.89 -7.12 23.46
N VAL A 668 17.36 -6.50 22.41
CA VAL A 668 17.88 -5.26 21.82
C VAL A 668 17.80 -4.11 22.80
N GLY A 669 16.75 -4.02 23.62
CA GLY A 669 16.66 -3.00 24.67
C GLY A 669 17.82 -3.08 25.67
N ILE A 670 18.26 -4.28 26.05
CA ILE A 670 19.44 -4.46 26.90
C ILE A 670 20.72 -4.06 26.18
N GLY A 671 20.84 -4.37 24.88
CA GLY A 671 21.92 -3.90 24.02
C GLY A 671 22.03 -2.37 24.01
N LEU A 672 20.91 -1.69 23.80
CA LEU A 672 20.83 -0.22 23.83
C LEU A 672 21.17 0.34 25.21
N LEU A 673 20.75 -0.31 26.29
CA LEU A 673 21.12 0.05 27.66
C LEU A 673 22.64 -0.08 27.89
N ALA A 674 23.29 -1.12 27.39
CA ALA A 674 24.74 -1.31 27.46
C ALA A 674 25.53 -0.27 26.62
N ALA A 675 24.89 0.29 25.59
CA ALA A 675 25.46 1.36 24.77
C ALA A 675 25.60 2.70 25.53
N ILE A 676 24.79 2.94 26.56
CA ILE A 676 24.77 4.22 27.30
C ILE A 676 26.12 4.46 28.01
N PRO A 677 26.62 3.58 28.92
CA PRO A 677 27.93 3.77 29.55
C PRO A 677 29.07 3.86 28.54
N THR A 678 28.98 3.06 27.47
CA THR A 678 29.99 3.01 26.40
C THR A 678 30.08 4.36 25.70
N THR A 679 28.93 4.94 25.33
CA THR A 679 28.84 6.24 24.68
C THR A 679 29.34 7.36 25.59
N MET A 680 28.99 7.35 26.88
CA MET A 680 29.48 8.33 27.86
C MET A 680 31.01 8.32 27.98
N LEU A 681 31.62 7.12 28.00
CA LEU A 681 33.07 6.94 28.03
C LEU A 681 33.73 7.48 26.75
N LEU A 682 33.12 7.23 25.60
CA LEU A 682 33.64 7.67 24.31
C LEU A 682 33.50 9.18 24.12
N PHE A 683 32.41 9.80 24.58
CA PHE A 683 32.27 11.26 24.59
C PHE A 683 33.34 11.93 25.45
N HIS A 684 33.69 11.32 26.59
CA HIS A 684 34.79 11.81 27.41
C HIS A 684 36.15 11.63 26.70
N ARG A 685 36.43 10.44 26.16
CA ARG A 685 37.69 10.13 25.47
C ARG A 685 37.89 10.96 24.20
N GLY A 686 36.81 11.21 23.46
CA GLY A 686 36.79 12.02 22.24
C GLY A 686 36.82 13.53 22.48
N GLY A 687 36.78 13.97 23.74
CA GLY A 687 36.80 15.39 24.10
C GLY A 687 35.50 16.14 23.80
N ILE A 688 34.41 15.43 23.48
CA ILE A 688 33.10 16.03 23.17
C ILE A 688 32.40 16.49 24.45
N VAL A 689 32.32 15.62 25.47
CA VAL A 689 31.68 15.95 26.76
C VAL A 689 32.54 15.46 27.93
N PRO A 690 33.13 16.34 28.76
CA PRO A 690 34.00 15.95 29.85
C PRO A 690 33.22 15.33 31.03
N PHE A 691 33.90 14.51 31.83
CA PHE A 691 33.29 13.83 32.99
C PHE A 691 32.65 14.81 33.98
N GLN A 692 33.28 15.96 34.27
CA GLN A 692 32.70 16.94 35.20
C GLN A 692 31.34 17.42 34.70
N MET A 693 31.21 17.74 33.41
CA MET A 693 29.96 18.21 32.84
C MET A 693 28.86 17.15 32.88
N GLN A 694 29.17 15.90 32.53
CA GLN A 694 28.22 14.79 32.60
C GLN A 694 27.75 14.52 34.05
N ARG A 695 28.66 14.63 35.02
CA ARG A 695 28.37 14.42 36.43
C ARG A 695 27.59 15.58 37.01
N ASP A 696 27.98 16.82 36.75
CA ASP A 696 27.36 17.99 37.39
C ASP A 696 25.94 18.21 36.82
N ARG A 697 25.71 17.86 35.54
CA ARG A 697 24.41 17.94 34.85
C ARG A 697 23.59 16.63 34.86
N TRP A 698 23.87 15.73 35.80
CA TRP A 698 23.20 14.42 35.83
C TRP A 698 21.68 14.53 36.06
N ARG A 699 21.23 15.57 36.77
CA ARG A 699 19.81 15.80 37.06
C ARG A 699 19.07 16.14 35.78
N GLU A 700 19.62 17.05 34.98
CA GLU A 700 19.06 17.44 33.69
C GLU A 700 19.00 16.26 32.73
N ALA A 701 20.04 15.43 32.69
CA ALA A 701 20.04 14.22 31.86
C ALA A 701 18.92 13.24 32.28
N VAL A 702 18.78 12.97 33.58
CA VAL A 702 17.72 12.08 34.08
C VAL A 702 16.34 12.69 33.84
N THR A 703 16.13 13.97 34.12
CA THR A 703 14.86 14.65 33.85
C THR A 703 14.52 14.63 32.35
N ALA A 704 15.51 14.83 31.47
CA ALA A 704 15.31 14.74 30.03
C ALA A 704 14.92 13.32 29.59
N VAL A 705 15.54 12.27 30.17
CA VAL A 705 15.16 10.87 29.93
C VAL A 705 13.70 10.62 30.33
N PHE A 706 13.28 11.11 31.49
CA PHE A 706 11.90 10.97 31.95
C PHE A 706 10.91 11.75 31.07
N ALA A 707 11.26 12.98 30.66
CA ALA A 707 10.43 13.78 29.76
C ALA A 707 10.30 13.13 28.39
N LEU A 708 11.40 12.62 27.82
CA LEU A 708 11.40 11.92 26.54
C LEU A 708 10.59 10.62 26.63
N ALA A 709 10.75 9.84 27.70
CA ALA A 709 9.96 8.65 27.94
C ALA A 709 8.47 8.99 28.04
N ALA A 710 8.10 10.05 28.77
CA ALA A 710 6.71 10.50 28.89
C ALA A 710 6.10 10.83 27.52
N PHE A 711 6.89 11.44 26.63
CA PHE A 711 6.45 11.77 25.27
C PHE A 711 6.36 10.54 24.35
N LEU A 712 7.31 9.61 24.45
CA LEU A 712 7.40 8.44 23.58
C LEU A 712 6.54 7.26 24.03
N THR A 713 6.15 7.17 25.29
CA THR A 713 5.34 6.06 25.82
C THR A 713 3.85 6.41 25.87
N PRO A 714 3.01 5.84 24.99
CA PRO A 714 1.61 6.26 24.85
C PRO A 714 0.66 5.78 25.98
N ARG A 715 1.14 5.05 26.99
CA ARG A 715 0.29 4.32 27.95
C ARG A 715 0.68 4.56 29.41
N GLY A 716 0.45 5.78 29.90
CA GLY A 716 0.47 6.12 31.33
C GLY A 716 1.81 6.00 32.05
N LEU A 717 1.83 6.39 33.32
CA LEU A 717 3.04 6.51 34.16
C LEU A 717 3.86 5.21 34.26
N PHE A 718 3.19 4.06 34.28
CA PHE A 718 3.88 2.78 34.43
C PHE A 718 4.83 2.49 33.25
N THR A 719 4.37 2.69 32.01
CA THR A 719 5.22 2.43 30.82
C THR A 719 6.34 3.46 30.70
N MET A 720 6.08 4.71 31.11
CA MET A 720 7.11 5.75 31.25
C MET A 720 8.21 5.31 32.22
N PHE A 721 7.85 4.85 33.44
CA PHE A 721 8.83 4.39 34.43
C PHE A 721 9.58 3.14 33.95
N LEU A 722 8.91 2.21 33.29
CA LEU A 722 9.51 0.99 32.76
C LEU A 722 10.65 1.28 31.78
N VAL A 723 10.55 2.36 31.00
CA VAL A 723 11.60 2.79 30.05
C VAL A 723 12.63 3.71 30.71
N ALA A 724 12.17 4.72 31.45
CA ALA A 724 13.05 5.76 31.97
C ALA A 724 13.98 5.27 33.10
N VAL A 725 13.48 4.40 33.99
CA VAL A 725 14.27 3.94 35.15
C VAL A 725 15.51 3.14 34.72
N PRO A 726 15.42 2.13 33.84
CA PRO A 726 16.61 1.43 33.35
C PRO A 726 17.62 2.36 32.66
N VAL A 727 17.15 3.30 31.84
CA VAL A 727 18.02 4.27 31.14
C VAL A 727 18.75 5.17 32.15
N ALA A 728 18.04 5.71 33.15
CA ALA A 728 18.64 6.54 34.19
C ALA A 728 19.64 5.76 35.06
N LEU A 729 19.35 4.49 35.38
CA LEU A 729 20.28 3.62 36.09
C LEU A 729 21.55 3.39 35.28
N MET A 730 21.42 3.13 33.97
CA MET A 730 22.58 2.94 33.09
C MET A 730 23.40 4.21 32.90
N TYR A 731 22.77 5.39 32.90
CA TYR A 731 23.50 6.66 32.96
C TYR A 731 24.31 6.78 34.25
N GLY A 732 23.72 6.40 35.39
CA GLY A 732 24.42 6.31 36.68
C GLY A 732 25.60 5.34 36.66
N VAL A 733 25.43 4.15 36.05
CA VAL A 733 26.53 3.19 35.83
C VAL A 733 27.63 3.83 34.96
N GLY A 734 27.26 4.56 33.91
CA GLY A 734 28.20 5.30 33.07
C GLY A 734 29.03 6.33 33.83
N LEU A 735 28.40 7.09 34.74
CA LEU A 735 29.12 8.00 35.65
C LEU A 735 30.09 7.23 36.57
N GLY A 736 29.68 6.07 37.09
CA GLY A 736 30.54 5.20 37.90
C GLY A 736 31.76 4.70 37.13
N VAL A 737 31.57 4.24 35.89
CA VAL A 737 32.66 3.81 34.99
C VAL A 737 33.61 4.96 34.71
N LEU A 738 33.09 6.15 34.39
CA LEU A 738 33.90 7.35 34.18
C LEU A 738 34.65 7.79 35.44
N TRP A 739 34.03 7.66 36.61
CA TRP A 739 34.68 7.98 37.88
C TRP A 739 35.89 7.08 38.13
N VAL A 740 35.77 5.78 37.87
CA VAL A 740 36.89 4.82 37.96
C VAL A 740 37.96 5.15 36.90
N TYR A 741 37.54 5.40 35.66
CA TYR A 741 38.45 5.70 34.55
C TYR A 741 39.27 6.98 34.78
N THR A 742 38.64 8.03 35.30
CA THR A 742 39.26 9.34 35.54
C THR A 742 39.93 9.47 36.91
N LEU A 743 39.89 8.42 37.75
CA LEU A 743 40.30 8.45 39.15
C LEU A 743 39.66 9.61 39.92
N GLY A 744 38.33 9.72 39.81
CA GLY A 744 37.56 10.80 40.43
C GLY A 744 37.77 12.17 39.78
N GLY A 745 37.98 12.21 38.45
CA GLY A 745 38.15 13.44 37.68
C GLY A 745 39.57 14.01 37.68
N ARG A 746 40.55 13.35 38.33
CA ARG A 746 41.94 13.82 38.42
C ARG A 746 42.71 13.72 37.10
N ARG A 747 42.25 12.87 36.17
CA ARG A 747 42.86 12.65 34.85
C ARG A 747 42.08 13.27 33.67
N SER A 748 41.07 14.11 33.94
CA SER A 748 40.32 14.78 32.88
C SER A 748 41.20 15.83 32.17
N PRO A 749 41.24 15.87 30.83
CA PRO A 749 41.86 16.97 30.10
C PRO A 749 41.21 18.29 30.52
N ARG A 750 42.00 19.28 30.95
CA ARG A 750 41.50 20.65 31.14
C ARG A 750 41.03 21.18 29.79
N SER A 751 39.82 21.71 29.71
CA SER A 751 39.31 22.29 28.46
C SER A 751 40.22 23.45 28.03
N ARG A 752 40.56 23.52 26.74
CA ARG A 752 41.13 24.74 26.15
C ARG A 752 40.04 25.81 26.24
N GLY A 753 40.21 26.75 27.17
CA GLY A 753 39.22 27.79 27.49
C GLY A 753 39.29 28.25 28.94
N GLN A 754 39.80 27.43 29.87
CA GLN A 754 40.17 27.87 31.22
C GLN A 754 41.67 28.20 31.26
N GLY A 755 42.04 29.30 30.60
CA GLY A 755 43.36 29.90 30.71
C GLY A 755 43.31 31.13 31.62
N ALA A 756 43.99 31.02 32.76
CA ALA A 756 44.50 32.07 33.66
C ALA A 756 43.52 33.16 34.17
N ASP A 757 43.13 33.02 35.44
CA ASP A 757 43.11 34.15 36.38
C ASP A 757 44.45 34.17 37.12
#